data_AF-A0A3B9JCC3-F1
#
_entry.id   AF-A0A3B9JCC3-F1
#
_cell.length_a   1.000
_cell.length_b   1.000
_cell.length_c   1.000
_cell.angle_alpha   90.00
_cell.angle_beta   90.00
_cell.angle_gamma   90.00
#
_symmetry.space_group_name_H-M   'P 1'
#
loop_
_entity.id
_entity.type
_entity.pdbx_description
1 polymer ?
#
loop_
_entity_poly.entity_id
_entity_poly.type
_entity_poly.pdbx_seq_one_letter_code
_entity_poly.pdbx_strand_id
1 'polypeptide(L)'
;MQTLFKRVFFYLILLVLLAGCAGPSPVLPEPTEMPTQIPTKTPRVGAYESGEYRNLFAETIGKSDAEIQAKIDTAFQQLFYGDDTSERVYYPVGTDMAYLLDTGNDDVRSEGMSYGMMIAVQMNKKEEFDRIWKWTKTYMYQTDGGYKGYFAWHCKPDGTQLAANPASDGEVWFVMALFFADARWGSGEGIFNYRAEAQTILDVALNAKELGGDLATNLFDPETKQIVFVPQLGKNSQFTDASYHMPHFYELWARWADKNNDFWADAAIASREFLPTAVHPETGLAPNYSYFDGRPYEDDYHGQFRYDAFRVGANIGMDYLWFHPSDWYTEQANRQLSFFASQGINDYGAEYALDGTVLAGHRATGLIATNAVLAMAADPEVGKPFVQALWDADAPTGKYRYYDGLLYMMGLLQASGNFQIYEPGVTPRAEIPPAPPRAIEGKFSPVTGRALLLIGPDAAGVNAYFDKLVTSPGGVNVDLSLAKPDIALLDELAKKYPNSTLSVGLSLAGLADAIPQGQADVQIGQLLDALAAYQRPVFLRLGPEFDLTANKLEPGSYVAAWQTIHNEMQARGSTNVALVWHSAAACESPFGGHPAEDWYPGDEVVDWVAVSYSEQPAGCENQSVEAVMQFAREHFKPVLLVATPTSDEAWATTLFEFAQANNDVVRALAYFNTAPDLFNNPDFLQAWKAETGQQFWLRGGPTLFSTLGY
;
A
#
# COMPACT_ATOMS: atom_id res chain seq x y z
N MET A 1 78.51 33.15 -0.14
CA MET A 1 78.92 32.85 1.25
C MET A 1 78.04 33.72 2.15
N GLN A 2 76.98 33.28 2.83
CA GLN A 2 76.73 32.03 3.55
C GLN A 2 75.27 31.50 3.45
N THR A 3 74.37 32.13 2.68
CA THR A 3 72.94 31.73 2.64
C THR A 3 72.45 31.13 1.32
N LEU A 4 73.21 31.24 0.22
CA LEU A 4 72.83 30.63 -1.06
C LEU A 4 73.38 29.21 -1.28
N PHE A 5 74.39 28.80 -0.49
CA PHE A 5 75.07 27.49 -0.65
C PHE A 5 74.43 26.34 0.15
N LYS A 6 73.52 26.64 1.09
CA LYS A 6 72.84 25.61 1.91
C LYS A 6 71.54 25.07 1.31
N ARG A 7 70.94 25.76 0.32
CA ARG A 7 69.70 25.28 -0.33
C ARG A 7 69.95 24.37 -1.53
N VAL A 8 71.07 24.51 -2.24
CA VAL A 8 71.39 23.63 -3.38
C VAL A 8 71.91 22.26 -2.95
N PHE A 9 72.56 22.16 -1.77
CA PHE A 9 73.11 20.90 -1.27
C PHE A 9 72.04 19.95 -0.68
N PHE A 10 70.90 20.48 -0.21
CA PHE A 10 69.81 19.67 0.34
C PHE A 10 68.95 19.00 -0.75
N TYR A 11 68.80 19.65 -1.92
CA TYR A 11 68.06 19.06 -3.04
C TYR A 11 68.88 18.06 -3.86
N LEU A 12 70.22 18.13 -3.84
CA LEU A 12 71.07 17.17 -4.56
C LEU A 12 71.27 15.84 -3.82
N ILE A 13 71.15 15.83 -2.48
CA ILE A 13 71.26 14.60 -1.68
C ILE A 13 69.94 13.81 -1.65
N LEU A 14 68.80 14.46 -1.82
CA LEU A 14 67.50 13.78 -1.91
C LEU A 14 67.27 13.08 -3.26
N LEU A 15 67.99 13.49 -4.31
CA LEU A 15 67.86 12.93 -5.66
C LEU A 15 68.79 11.73 -5.95
N VAL A 16 69.70 11.38 -5.03
CA VAL A 16 70.64 10.25 -5.20
C VAL A 16 70.32 9.05 -4.29
N LEU A 17 69.32 9.17 -3.41
CA LEU A 17 68.86 8.06 -2.54
C LEU A 17 67.64 7.28 -3.09
N LEU A 18 67.19 7.56 -4.32
CA LEU A 18 66.05 6.88 -4.96
C LEU A 18 66.45 6.08 -6.22
N ALA A 19 67.73 5.83 -6.44
CA ALA A 19 68.24 5.03 -7.55
C ALA A 19 68.99 3.80 -7.04
N GLY A 20 68.27 2.78 -6.60
CA GLY A 20 68.89 1.50 -6.22
C GLY A 20 68.00 0.57 -5.43
N CYS A 21 66.96 0.03 -6.08
CA CYS A 21 66.39 -1.30 -5.79
C CYS A 21 65.29 -1.61 -6.83
N ALA A 22 65.68 -2.06 -8.02
CA ALA A 22 64.75 -2.65 -8.98
C ALA A 22 64.55 -4.14 -8.63
N GLY A 23 63.56 -4.42 -7.78
CA GLY A 23 62.94 -5.75 -7.69
C GLY A 23 61.89 -5.92 -8.79
N PRO A 24 61.46 -7.14 -9.13
CA PRO A 24 60.41 -7.35 -10.12
C PRO A 24 59.13 -6.65 -9.66
N SER A 25 58.56 -5.84 -10.55
CA SER A 25 57.33 -5.09 -10.29
C SER A 25 56.18 -6.03 -9.88
N PRO A 26 55.40 -5.70 -8.84
CA PRO A 26 54.13 -6.37 -8.63
C PRO A 26 53.24 -6.09 -9.84
N VAL A 27 52.60 -7.13 -10.36
CA VAL A 27 51.53 -7.01 -11.34
C VAL A 27 50.42 -6.20 -10.67
N LEU A 28 50.27 -4.94 -11.07
CA LEU A 28 49.11 -4.14 -10.70
C LEU A 28 47.89 -4.79 -11.39
N PRO A 29 46.79 -5.06 -10.67
CA PRO A 29 45.56 -5.45 -11.34
C PRO A 29 45.17 -4.32 -12.31
N GLU A 30 44.76 -4.71 -13.52
CA GLU A 30 44.21 -3.78 -14.51
C GLU A 30 43.18 -2.86 -13.84
N PRO A 31 43.19 -1.54 -14.15
CA PRO A 31 42.12 -0.68 -13.70
C PRO A 31 40.85 -1.22 -14.32
N THR A 32 39.95 -1.71 -13.47
CA THR A 32 38.60 -2.05 -13.89
C THR A 32 38.01 -0.76 -14.44
N GLU A 33 37.81 -0.70 -15.76
CA GLU A 33 37.03 0.36 -16.37
C GLU A 33 35.66 0.34 -15.71
N MET A 34 35.46 1.24 -14.75
CA MET A 34 34.12 1.62 -14.32
C MET A 34 33.41 2.10 -15.58
N PRO A 35 32.20 1.63 -15.88
CA PRO A 35 31.45 2.14 -17.02
C PRO A 35 31.30 3.64 -16.81
N THR A 36 31.94 4.43 -17.66
CA THR A 36 31.68 5.86 -17.78
C THR A 36 30.19 6.02 -18.07
N GLN A 37 29.42 6.44 -17.07
CA GLN A 37 28.07 6.93 -17.27
C GLN A 37 28.15 8.04 -18.31
N ILE A 38 27.59 7.76 -19.48
CA ILE A 38 27.32 8.75 -20.51
C ILE A 38 26.44 9.82 -19.84
N PRO A 39 26.73 11.12 -19.97
CA PRO A 39 25.85 12.16 -19.42
C PRO A 39 24.47 11.96 -20.02
N THR A 40 23.51 11.60 -19.15
CA THR A 40 22.12 11.36 -19.50
C THR A 40 21.59 12.63 -20.15
N LYS A 41 21.34 12.60 -21.47
CA LYS A 41 20.66 13.70 -22.14
C LYS A 41 19.29 13.83 -21.48
N THR A 42 18.99 14.99 -20.90
CA THR A 42 17.63 15.35 -20.49
C THR A 42 16.67 15.04 -21.65
N PRO A 43 15.60 14.25 -21.44
CA PRO A 43 14.61 13.98 -22.47
C PRO A 43 14.09 15.29 -23.05
N ARG A 44 13.99 15.39 -24.39
CA ARG A 44 13.48 16.60 -25.07
C ARG A 44 11.95 16.72 -25.07
N VAL A 45 11.26 15.73 -24.50
CA VAL A 45 9.79 15.64 -24.39
C VAL A 45 9.43 15.23 -22.96
N GLY A 46 8.29 15.70 -22.46
CA GLY A 46 7.86 15.45 -21.07
C GLY A 46 7.49 13.98 -20.79
N ALA A 47 7.43 13.63 -19.50
CA ALA A 47 7.16 12.28 -19.01
C ALA A 47 5.81 11.70 -19.49
N TYR A 48 4.82 12.54 -19.79
CA TYR A 48 3.56 12.08 -20.38
C TYR A 48 3.78 11.43 -21.75
N GLU A 49 4.64 11.99 -22.60
CA GLU A 49 4.92 11.44 -23.94
C GLU A 49 5.99 10.35 -23.90
N SER A 50 7.03 10.50 -23.08
CA SER A 50 8.14 9.54 -23.02
C SER A 50 7.82 8.31 -22.17
N GLY A 51 6.95 8.43 -21.17
CA GLY A 51 6.78 7.44 -20.10
C GLY A 51 8.00 7.32 -19.17
N GLU A 52 8.96 8.26 -19.25
CA GLU A 52 10.18 8.26 -18.44
C GLU A 52 10.08 9.34 -17.35
N TYR A 53 10.08 8.90 -16.09
CA TYR A 53 10.11 9.79 -14.93
C TYR A 53 11.53 9.89 -14.41
N ARG A 54 12.03 11.13 -14.31
CA ARG A 54 13.38 11.39 -13.82
C ARG A 54 13.50 11.09 -12.33
N ASN A 55 14.64 10.53 -11.95
CA ASN A 55 14.99 10.28 -10.56
C ASN A 55 16.21 11.13 -10.19
N LEU A 56 15.95 12.30 -9.61
CA LEU A 56 17.00 13.26 -9.27
C LEU A 56 17.97 12.70 -8.23
N PHE A 57 17.52 11.87 -7.28
CA PHE A 57 18.42 11.28 -6.28
C PHE A 57 19.44 10.34 -6.93
N ALA A 58 18.99 9.48 -7.84
CA ALA A 58 19.89 8.61 -8.59
C ALA A 58 20.78 9.40 -9.55
N GLU A 59 20.19 10.30 -10.35
CA GLU A 59 20.86 11.05 -11.41
C GLU A 59 21.91 12.06 -10.89
N THR A 60 21.63 12.75 -9.78
CA THR A 60 22.43 13.93 -9.37
C THR A 60 23.37 13.65 -8.19
N ILE A 61 22.98 12.75 -7.28
CA ILE A 61 23.73 12.45 -6.05
C ILE A 61 24.02 10.95 -5.87
N GLY A 62 23.69 10.12 -6.87
CA GLY A 62 24.15 8.73 -6.95
C GLY A 62 23.52 7.78 -5.94
N LYS A 63 22.28 8.03 -5.51
CA LYS A 63 21.56 7.12 -4.60
C LYS A 63 21.00 5.92 -5.33
N SER A 64 21.07 4.76 -4.70
CA SER A 64 20.47 3.53 -5.22
C SER A 64 18.96 3.51 -4.99
N ASP A 65 18.23 2.76 -5.83
CA ASP A 65 16.78 2.59 -5.69
C ASP A 65 16.38 2.06 -4.29
N ALA A 66 17.20 1.17 -3.71
CA ALA A 66 16.98 0.64 -2.37
C ALA A 66 17.10 1.71 -1.28
N GLU A 67 18.09 2.61 -1.37
CA GLU A 67 18.22 3.73 -0.42
C GLU A 67 17.04 4.71 -0.58
N ILE A 68 16.66 5.01 -1.81
CA ILE A 68 15.56 5.93 -2.12
C ILE A 68 14.24 5.38 -1.58
N GLN A 69 13.93 4.11 -1.88
CA GLN A 69 12.74 3.45 -1.39
C GLN A 69 12.72 3.39 0.14
N ALA A 70 13.84 3.05 0.78
CA ALA A 70 13.93 3.05 2.24
C ALA A 70 13.64 4.43 2.86
N LYS A 71 14.13 5.52 2.23
CA LYS A 71 13.84 6.89 2.70
C LYS A 71 12.37 7.26 2.53
N ILE A 72 11.76 6.91 1.39
CA ILE A 72 10.33 7.10 1.12
C ILE A 72 9.48 6.32 2.13
N ASP A 73 9.77 5.04 2.34
CA ASP A 73 9.04 4.17 3.26
C ASP A 73 9.17 4.68 4.70
N THR A 74 10.37 5.09 5.11
CA THR A 74 10.59 5.67 6.45
C THR A 74 9.78 6.95 6.66
N ALA A 75 9.79 7.85 5.68
CA ALA A 75 9.01 9.10 5.74
C ALA A 75 7.51 8.83 5.83
N PHE A 76 6.99 7.91 5.01
CA PHE A 76 5.60 7.51 5.04
C PHE A 76 5.23 6.86 6.38
N GLN A 77 6.04 5.93 6.87
CA GLN A 77 5.81 5.29 8.17
C GLN A 77 5.77 6.32 9.31
N GLN A 78 6.70 7.27 9.36
CA GLN A 78 6.68 8.31 10.38
C GLN A 78 5.42 9.19 10.29
N LEU A 79 5.08 9.68 9.11
CA LEU A 79 3.98 10.63 8.94
C LEU A 79 2.59 9.97 9.02
N PHE A 80 2.47 8.68 8.68
CA PHE A 80 1.18 7.97 8.70
C PHE A 80 0.98 7.11 9.95
N TYR A 81 2.05 6.53 10.50
CA TYR A 81 2.00 5.51 11.54
C TYR A 81 2.95 5.77 12.72
N GLY A 82 3.69 6.89 12.73
CA GLY A 82 4.58 7.27 13.82
C GLY A 82 3.83 7.70 15.08
N ASP A 83 4.57 8.24 16.04
CA ASP A 83 4.05 8.73 17.31
C ASP A 83 2.94 9.80 17.14
N ASP A 84 1.83 9.61 17.86
CA ASP A 84 0.66 10.49 17.89
C ASP A 84 0.99 11.95 18.23
N THR A 85 1.95 12.17 19.12
CA THR A 85 2.20 13.50 19.67
C THR A 85 3.21 14.29 18.85
N SER A 86 4.14 13.59 18.20
CA SER A 86 5.36 14.20 17.66
C SER A 86 5.66 13.88 16.21
N GLU A 87 5.05 12.86 15.60
CA GLU A 87 5.44 12.39 14.27
C GLU A 87 4.27 12.32 13.29
N ARG A 88 3.23 11.54 13.59
CA ARG A 88 2.18 11.30 12.60
C ARG A 88 1.28 12.51 12.41
N VAL A 89 0.72 12.59 11.21
CA VAL A 89 -0.32 13.53 10.81
C VAL A 89 -1.59 12.82 10.36
N TYR A 90 -1.53 11.52 10.05
CA TYR A 90 -2.69 10.66 9.73
C TYR A 90 -3.27 10.01 10.99
N TYR A 91 -4.60 10.06 11.14
CA TYR A 91 -5.29 9.50 12.30
C TYR A 91 -6.51 8.68 11.85
N PRO A 92 -6.49 7.34 12.02
CA PRO A 92 -7.65 6.49 11.79
C PRO A 92 -8.84 6.86 12.70
N VAL A 93 -10.05 6.80 12.13
CA VAL A 93 -11.32 7.01 12.83
C VAL A 93 -12.21 5.80 12.58
N GLY A 94 -12.55 5.08 13.66
CA GLY A 94 -13.31 3.84 13.56
C GLY A 94 -12.59 2.81 12.69
N THR A 95 -13.37 2.01 11.95
CA THR A 95 -12.83 0.90 11.15
C THR A 95 -12.49 1.30 9.72
N ASP A 96 -12.96 2.43 9.20
CA ASP A 96 -12.90 2.72 7.76
C ASP A 96 -12.79 4.21 7.38
N MET A 97 -12.43 5.10 8.31
CA MET A 97 -12.14 6.50 8.03
C MET A 97 -10.78 6.90 8.59
N ALA A 98 -10.25 8.02 8.12
CA ALA A 98 -9.08 8.69 8.69
C ALA A 98 -9.04 10.16 8.29
N TYR A 99 -8.38 10.99 9.08
CA TYR A 99 -8.09 12.39 8.72
C TYR A 99 -6.61 12.71 8.82
N LEU A 100 -6.21 13.80 8.16
CA LEU A 100 -4.90 14.42 8.33
C LEU A 100 -5.03 15.67 9.21
N LEU A 101 -4.32 15.68 10.34
CA LEU A 101 -4.36 16.77 11.32
C LEU A 101 -3.33 17.85 10.99
N ASP A 102 -3.79 19.07 10.80
CA ASP A 102 -2.95 20.25 10.93
C ASP A 102 -2.62 20.47 12.40
N THR A 103 -1.52 19.86 12.82
CA THR A 103 -0.97 19.92 14.18
C THR A 103 -0.55 21.33 14.62
N GLY A 104 -0.39 22.26 13.67
CA GLY A 104 -0.11 23.66 13.97
C GLY A 104 -1.34 24.43 14.43
N ASN A 105 -2.50 24.08 13.86
CA ASN A 105 -3.77 24.79 14.01
C ASN A 105 -4.88 23.98 14.73
N ASP A 106 -4.62 22.72 15.03
CA ASP A 106 -5.56 21.77 15.65
C ASP A 106 -6.86 21.60 14.85
N ASP A 107 -6.76 21.63 13.51
CA ASP A 107 -7.87 21.43 12.57
C ASP A 107 -7.53 20.43 11.44
N VAL A 108 -8.53 19.98 10.71
CA VAL A 108 -8.42 19.10 9.54
C VAL A 108 -8.77 19.91 8.31
N ARG A 109 -7.87 19.99 7.33
CA ARG A 109 -8.00 20.89 6.17
C ARG A 109 -8.20 20.14 4.86
N SER A 110 -8.97 20.73 3.93
CA SER A 110 -9.20 20.13 2.61
C SER A 110 -7.89 19.91 1.86
N GLU A 111 -6.96 20.85 1.98
CA GLU A 111 -5.58 20.76 1.51
C GLU A 111 -4.87 19.49 2.00
N GLY A 112 -4.85 19.25 3.32
CA GLY A 112 -4.15 18.10 3.90
C GLY A 112 -4.80 16.78 3.53
N MET A 113 -6.13 16.75 3.50
CA MET A 113 -6.89 15.58 3.08
C MET A 113 -6.60 15.22 1.61
N SER A 114 -6.58 16.22 0.72
CA SER A 114 -6.30 16.00 -0.69
C SER A 114 -4.83 15.62 -0.95
N TYR A 115 -3.88 16.18 -0.18
CA TYR A 115 -2.47 15.76 -0.20
C TYR A 115 -2.30 14.32 0.28
N GLY A 116 -2.97 13.96 1.37
CA GLY A 116 -2.96 12.59 1.89
C GLY A 116 -3.49 11.59 0.88
N MET A 117 -4.58 11.92 0.17
CA MET A 117 -5.10 11.12 -0.94
C MET A 117 -4.07 11.01 -2.08
N MET A 118 -3.43 12.11 -2.47
CA MET A 118 -2.41 12.06 -3.51
C MET A 118 -1.21 11.18 -3.11
N ILE A 119 -0.68 11.35 -1.90
CA ILE A 119 0.42 10.54 -1.38
C ILE A 119 0.00 9.06 -1.39
N ALA A 120 -1.19 8.75 -0.87
CA ALA A 120 -1.68 7.38 -0.82
C ALA A 120 -1.82 6.75 -2.21
N VAL A 121 -2.39 7.46 -3.19
CA VAL A 121 -2.53 6.92 -4.55
C VAL A 121 -1.19 6.77 -5.25
N GLN A 122 -0.22 7.66 -5.05
CA GLN A 122 1.14 7.52 -5.62
C GLN A 122 1.90 6.34 -4.98
N MET A 123 1.67 6.07 -3.70
CA MET A 123 2.30 4.97 -2.95
C MET A 123 1.53 3.63 -3.01
N ASN A 124 0.46 3.54 -3.80
CA ASN A 124 -0.41 2.37 -3.91
C ASN A 124 -1.08 1.95 -2.58
N LYS A 125 -1.46 2.91 -1.76
CA LYS A 125 -2.04 2.74 -0.42
C LYS A 125 -3.56 2.92 -0.45
N LYS A 126 -4.25 1.96 -1.07
CA LYS A 126 -5.71 2.05 -1.32
C LYS A 126 -6.53 2.18 -0.05
N GLU A 127 -6.17 1.47 1.02
CA GLU A 127 -6.91 1.54 2.28
C GLU A 127 -6.83 2.94 2.90
N GLU A 128 -5.63 3.52 2.98
CA GLU A 128 -5.41 4.86 3.50
C GLU A 128 -6.14 5.90 2.63
N PHE A 129 -6.07 5.76 1.30
CA PHE A 129 -6.82 6.60 0.37
C PHE A 129 -8.33 6.56 0.65
N ASP A 130 -8.92 5.37 0.72
CA ASP A 130 -10.35 5.18 0.91
C ASP A 130 -10.80 5.72 2.28
N ARG A 131 -9.99 5.55 3.32
CA ARG A 131 -10.25 6.09 4.66
C ARG A 131 -10.26 7.62 4.67
N ILE A 132 -9.28 8.25 4.04
CA ILE A 132 -9.19 9.72 3.93
C ILE A 132 -10.37 10.25 3.13
N TRP A 133 -10.65 9.63 1.99
CA TRP A 133 -11.75 10.03 1.11
C TRP A 133 -13.11 9.87 1.77
N LYS A 134 -13.33 8.76 2.48
CA LYS A 134 -14.58 8.53 3.21
C LYS A 134 -14.79 9.59 4.29
N TRP A 135 -13.77 9.94 5.07
CA TRP A 135 -13.88 11.02 6.06
C TRP A 135 -14.20 12.35 5.39
N THR A 136 -13.49 12.67 4.30
CA THR A 136 -13.68 13.89 3.50
C THR A 136 -15.11 14.01 3.00
N LYS A 137 -15.65 12.97 2.35
CA LYS A 137 -17.04 12.96 1.85
C LYS A 137 -18.08 12.95 2.96
N THR A 138 -17.76 12.42 4.13
CA THR A 138 -18.69 12.34 5.26
C THR A 138 -18.83 13.69 5.97
N TYR A 139 -17.71 14.38 6.20
CA TYR A 139 -17.69 15.53 7.10
C TYR A 139 -17.43 16.87 6.41
N MET A 140 -16.70 16.89 5.30
CA MET A 140 -16.32 18.14 4.63
C MET A 140 -17.28 18.49 3.49
N TYR A 141 -17.79 17.48 2.78
CA TYR A 141 -18.63 17.70 1.60
C TYR A 141 -19.95 18.40 1.95
N GLN A 142 -20.25 19.48 1.24
CA GLN A 142 -21.49 20.24 1.37
C GLN A 142 -22.60 19.57 0.55
N THR A 143 -23.42 18.74 1.21
CA THR A 143 -24.56 18.07 0.55
C THR A 143 -25.70 19.04 0.21
N ASP A 144 -25.82 20.12 0.96
CA ASP A 144 -26.81 21.18 0.81
C ASP A 144 -26.20 22.55 1.19
N GLY A 145 -27.04 23.60 1.22
CA GLY A 145 -26.62 24.95 1.58
C GLY A 145 -25.90 25.72 0.46
N GLY A 146 -25.41 26.92 0.80
CA GLY A 146 -24.89 27.87 -0.18
C GLY A 146 -23.58 27.48 -0.88
N TYR A 147 -22.88 26.47 -0.36
CA TYR A 147 -21.65 25.91 -0.95
C TYR A 147 -21.84 24.48 -1.45
N LYS A 148 -23.09 24.06 -1.68
CA LYS A 148 -23.42 22.72 -2.13
C LYS A 148 -22.49 22.25 -3.26
N GLY A 149 -21.92 21.06 -3.10
CA GLY A 149 -21.02 20.45 -4.07
C GLY A 149 -19.53 20.70 -3.81
N TYR A 150 -19.17 21.66 -2.96
CA TYR A 150 -17.81 21.90 -2.51
C TYR A 150 -17.50 21.24 -1.16
N PHE A 151 -16.26 21.37 -0.69
CA PHE A 151 -15.81 20.84 0.60
C PHE A 151 -15.48 21.98 1.57
N ALA A 152 -15.98 21.92 2.81
CA ALA A 152 -15.56 22.82 3.88
C ALA A 152 -14.04 22.81 4.01
N TRP A 153 -13.39 23.98 3.92
CA TRP A 153 -11.92 24.05 3.89
C TRP A 153 -11.27 23.59 5.18
N HIS A 154 -11.97 23.68 6.32
CA HIS A 154 -11.50 23.12 7.58
C HIS A 154 -12.60 22.66 8.53
N CYS A 155 -12.27 21.62 9.28
CA CYS A 155 -13.11 20.95 10.26
C CYS A 155 -12.31 20.69 11.54
N LYS A 156 -13.01 20.41 12.64
CA LYS A 156 -12.41 19.75 13.80
C LYS A 156 -12.14 18.27 13.51
N PRO A 157 -11.26 17.62 14.27
CA PRO A 157 -11.05 16.17 14.20
C PRO A 157 -12.32 15.31 14.34
N ASP A 158 -13.33 15.80 15.07
CA ASP A 158 -14.63 15.13 15.24
C ASP A 158 -15.58 15.28 14.04
N GLY A 159 -15.15 15.99 12.98
CA GLY A 159 -15.93 16.24 11.77
C GLY A 159 -16.80 17.50 11.83
N THR A 160 -16.78 18.27 12.92
CA THR A 160 -17.50 19.54 13.00
C THR A 160 -16.86 20.55 12.04
N GLN A 161 -17.60 21.00 11.03
CA GLN A 161 -17.15 22.06 10.12
C GLN A 161 -16.96 23.37 10.87
N LEU A 162 -15.77 23.97 10.74
CA LEU A 162 -15.44 25.27 11.33
C LEU A 162 -15.84 26.42 10.40
N ALA A 163 -15.86 26.16 9.09
CA ALA A 163 -16.40 27.04 8.07
C ALA A 163 -16.98 26.22 6.91
N ALA A 164 -18.02 26.75 6.25
CA ALA A 164 -18.70 26.06 5.16
C ALA A 164 -18.07 26.32 3.77
N ASN A 165 -17.34 27.43 3.60
CA ASN A 165 -16.70 27.74 2.32
C ASN A 165 -15.54 26.78 2.03
N PRO A 166 -15.18 26.58 0.75
CA PRO A 166 -14.00 25.81 0.36
C PRO A 166 -12.72 26.64 0.31
N ALA A 167 -11.62 25.95 -0.01
CA ALA A 167 -10.32 26.51 -0.43
C ALA A 167 -9.92 25.79 -1.71
N SER A 168 -9.73 26.55 -2.80
CA SER A 168 -9.81 26.01 -4.17
C SER A 168 -8.79 24.92 -4.51
N ASP A 169 -7.60 24.97 -3.89
CA ASP A 169 -6.56 23.97 -4.10
C ASP A 169 -6.96 22.58 -3.62
N GLY A 170 -7.71 22.49 -2.52
CA GLY A 170 -8.27 21.23 -2.03
C GLY A 170 -9.00 20.46 -3.13
N GLU A 171 -9.96 21.12 -3.80
CA GLU A 171 -10.72 20.58 -4.92
C GLU A 171 -9.83 20.13 -6.09
N VAL A 172 -8.81 20.91 -6.46
CA VAL A 172 -7.89 20.55 -7.56
C VAL A 172 -7.16 19.24 -7.26
N TRP A 173 -6.61 19.11 -6.05
CA TRP A 173 -5.92 17.90 -5.64
C TRP A 173 -6.86 16.70 -5.48
N PHE A 174 -8.08 16.90 -4.94
CA PHE A 174 -9.08 15.84 -4.86
C PHE A 174 -9.41 15.26 -6.22
N VAL A 175 -9.71 16.11 -7.21
CA VAL A 175 -10.03 15.66 -8.58
C VAL A 175 -8.90 14.82 -9.15
N MET A 176 -7.66 15.30 -9.05
CA MET A 176 -6.53 14.58 -9.63
C MET A 176 -6.26 13.25 -8.92
N ALA A 177 -6.28 13.25 -7.57
CA ALA A 177 -6.08 12.04 -6.79
C ALA A 177 -7.16 10.98 -7.09
N LEU A 178 -8.42 11.39 -7.29
CA LEU A 178 -9.52 10.51 -7.68
C LEU A 178 -9.37 9.93 -9.09
N PHE A 179 -8.94 10.73 -10.08
CA PHE A 179 -8.63 10.20 -11.40
C PHE A 179 -7.47 9.20 -11.39
N PHE A 180 -6.43 9.44 -10.59
CA PHE A 180 -5.36 8.46 -10.41
C PHE A 180 -5.83 7.22 -9.67
N ALA A 181 -6.76 7.33 -8.71
CA ALA A 181 -7.33 6.18 -8.02
C ALA A 181 -8.16 5.31 -8.97
N ASP A 182 -8.97 5.93 -9.84
CA ASP A 182 -9.67 5.25 -10.93
C ASP A 182 -8.68 4.52 -11.86
N ALA A 183 -7.61 5.19 -12.27
CA ALA A 183 -6.62 4.61 -13.16
C ALA A 183 -5.83 3.45 -12.51
N ARG A 184 -5.46 3.55 -11.23
CA ARG A 184 -4.69 2.50 -10.53
C ARG A 184 -5.54 1.33 -10.07
N TRP A 185 -6.72 1.59 -9.53
CA TRP A 185 -7.52 0.58 -8.80
C TRP A 185 -8.87 0.28 -9.43
N GLY A 186 -9.30 1.09 -10.42
CA GLY A 186 -10.65 1.06 -10.95
C GLY A 186 -11.68 1.69 -10.00
N SER A 187 -12.73 2.29 -10.57
CA SER A 187 -13.86 2.80 -9.79
C SER A 187 -14.70 1.68 -9.16
N GLY A 188 -14.98 1.82 -7.87
CA GLY A 188 -15.93 1.00 -7.11
C GLY A 188 -17.36 1.55 -7.13
N GLU A 189 -18.13 1.28 -6.08
CA GLU A 189 -19.50 1.76 -5.92
C GLU A 189 -19.61 2.98 -4.98
N GLY A 190 -20.70 3.73 -5.10
CA GLY A 190 -20.98 4.88 -4.23
C GLY A 190 -19.88 5.94 -4.28
N ILE A 191 -19.44 6.40 -3.11
CA ILE A 191 -18.34 7.38 -3.01
C ILE A 191 -17.00 6.83 -3.51
N PHE A 192 -16.84 5.50 -3.65
CA PHE A 192 -15.62 4.89 -4.18
C PHE A 192 -15.66 4.74 -5.70
N ASN A 193 -16.70 5.24 -6.37
CA ASN A 193 -16.66 5.49 -7.80
C ASN A 193 -15.81 6.75 -8.07
N TYR A 194 -14.48 6.59 -8.02
CA TYR A 194 -13.55 7.72 -8.02
C TYR A 194 -13.71 8.61 -9.25
N ARG A 195 -13.93 8.03 -10.44
CA ARG A 195 -14.14 8.79 -11.66
C ARG A 195 -15.41 9.65 -11.59
N ALA A 196 -16.52 9.07 -11.14
CA ALA A 196 -17.77 9.79 -11.01
C ALA A 196 -17.68 10.92 -9.97
N GLU A 197 -16.97 10.70 -8.87
CA GLU A 197 -16.73 11.73 -7.86
C GLU A 197 -15.84 12.85 -8.40
N ALA A 198 -14.74 12.53 -9.11
CA ALA A 198 -13.88 13.51 -9.76
C ALA A 198 -14.68 14.38 -10.74
N GLN A 199 -15.49 13.74 -11.59
CA GLN A 199 -16.33 14.45 -12.54
C GLN A 199 -17.38 15.32 -11.85
N THR A 200 -17.95 14.88 -10.74
CA THR A 200 -18.93 15.67 -9.96
C THR A 200 -18.29 16.95 -9.43
N ILE A 201 -17.05 16.89 -8.96
CA ILE A 201 -16.32 18.08 -8.48
C ILE A 201 -16.04 19.04 -9.66
N LEU A 202 -15.61 18.52 -10.81
CA LEU A 202 -15.39 19.32 -12.02
C LEU A 202 -16.68 19.97 -12.56
N ASP A 203 -17.83 19.33 -12.37
CA ASP A 203 -19.12 19.90 -12.75
C ASP A 203 -19.46 21.13 -11.89
N VAL A 204 -19.25 21.01 -10.58
CA VAL A 204 -19.43 22.11 -9.62
C VAL A 204 -18.43 23.23 -9.90
N ALA A 205 -17.18 22.90 -10.24
CA ALA A 205 -16.13 23.85 -10.53
C ALA A 205 -16.49 24.87 -11.62
N LEU A 206 -17.40 24.51 -12.56
CA LEU A 206 -17.84 25.38 -13.64
C LEU A 206 -19.32 25.78 -13.59
N ASN A 207 -20.11 25.21 -12.66
CA ASN A 207 -21.57 25.39 -12.62
C ASN A 207 -22.11 25.48 -11.18
N ALA A 208 -21.33 26.06 -10.25
CA ALA A 208 -21.63 26.00 -8.82
C ALA A 208 -23.03 26.56 -8.51
N LYS A 209 -23.38 27.69 -9.13
CA LYS A 209 -24.68 28.34 -8.93
C LYS A 209 -25.82 27.51 -9.52
N GLU A 210 -25.66 27.02 -10.74
CA GLU A 210 -26.65 26.19 -11.43
C GLU A 210 -26.94 24.88 -10.70
N LEU A 211 -25.95 24.37 -9.95
CA LEU A 211 -26.06 23.14 -9.14
C LEU A 211 -26.52 23.38 -7.70
N GLY A 212 -26.87 24.63 -7.35
CA GLY A 212 -27.50 25.01 -6.08
C GLY A 212 -26.57 25.64 -5.03
N GLY A 213 -25.35 26.04 -5.41
CA GLY A 213 -24.41 26.78 -4.57
C GLY A 213 -24.69 28.28 -4.58
N ASP A 214 -25.75 28.74 -3.90
CA ASP A 214 -26.20 30.15 -3.94
C ASP A 214 -25.22 31.17 -3.30
N LEU A 215 -24.25 30.71 -2.50
CA LEU A 215 -23.18 31.54 -1.91
C LEU A 215 -21.83 31.33 -2.59
N ALA A 216 -21.76 30.38 -3.52
CA ALA A 216 -20.54 29.99 -4.20
C ALA A 216 -20.45 30.61 -5.60
N THR A 217 -19.23 30.82 -6.06
CA THR A 217 -18.93 31.05 -7.47
C THR A 217 -18.36 29.77 -8.09
N ASN A 218 -18.05 29.82 -9.38
CA ASN A 218 -17.22 28.80 -10.00
C ASN A 218 -15.82 28.79 -9.37
N LEU A 219 -15.19 27.62 -9.37
CA LEU A 219 -13.81 27.40 -8.93
C LEU A 219 -12.81 28.04 -9.89
N PHE A 220 -13.19 28.14 -11.16
CA PHE A 220 -12.45 28.86 -12.19
C PHE A 220 -13.25 30.05 -12.67
N ASP A 221 -12.58 31.19 -12.79
CA ASP A 221 -13.15 32.37 -13.41
C ASP A 221 -13.39 32.10 -14.92
N PRO A 222 -14.63 32.28 -15.42
CA PRO A 222 -14.98 31.89 -16.77
C PRO A 222 -14.36 32.78 -17.86
N GLU A 223 -13.91 33.99 -17.52
CA GLU A 223 -13.31 34.94 -18.47
C GLU A 223 -11.81 34.66 -18.61
N THR A 224 -11.09 34.66 -17.51
CA THR A 224 -9.64 34.47 -17.45
C THR A 224 -9.20 33.00 -17.53
N LYS A 225 -10.12 32.05 -17.26
CA LYS A 225 -9.86 30.61 -17.13
C LYS A 225 -8.90 30.26 -16.00
N GLN A 226 -8.67 31.19 -15.07
CA GLN A 226 -7.80 30.99 -13.92
C GLN A 226 -8.61 30.46 -12.74
N ILE A 227 -7.97 29.63 -11.92
CA ILE A 227 -8.52 29.25 -10.62
C ILE A 227 -8.68 30.49 -9.74
N VAL A 228 -9.72 30.56 -8.92
CA VAL A 228 -9.94 31.67 -7.98
C VAL A 228 -9.38 31.31 -6.60
N PHE A 229 -9.04 32.29 -5.76
CA PHE A 229 -8.56 32.03 -4.40
C PHE A 229 -9.61 31.29 -3.56
N VAL A 230 -10.84 31.82 -3.47
CA VAL A 230 -11.98 31.13 -2.84
C VAL A 230 -13.22 31.31 -3.71
N PRO A 231 -13.95 30.24 -4.09
CA PRO A 231 -15.14 30.31 -4.93
C PRO A 231 -16.36 30.74 -4.11
N GLN A 232 -16.30 31.95 -3.58
CA GLN A 232 -17.32 32.57 -2.73
C GLN A 232 -17.74 33.91 -3.32
N LEU A 233 -19.04 34.21 -3.27
CA LEU A 233 -19.55 35.53 -3.65
C LEU A 233 -18.80 36.64 -2.90
N GLY A 234 -18.20 37.57 -3.64
CA GLY A 234 -17.53 38.72 -3.08
C GLY A 234 -16.12 38.88 -3.63
N LYS A 235 -15.22 39.41 -2.81
CA LYS A 235 -13.86 39.77 -3.22
C LYS A 235 -12.95 38.56 -3.39
N ASN A 236 -13.17 37.47 -2.65
CA ASN A 236 -12.27 36.32 -2.64
C ASN A 236 -12.31 35.49 -3.93
N SER A 237 -13.33 35.68 -4.77
CA SER A 237 -13.40 35.08 -6.11
C SER A 237 -12.87 36.01 -7.22
N GLN A 238 -12.32 37.18 -6.88
CA GLN A 238 -11.87 38.21 -7.84
C GLN A 238 -10.34 38.26 -7.98
N PHE A 239 -9.64 37.31 -7.37
CA PHE A 239 -8.20 37.15 -7.44
C PHE A 239 -7.83 35.67 -7.28
N THR A 240 -6.56 35.33 -7.43
CA THR A 240 -6.02 33.97 -7.43
C THR A 240 -4.87 33.81 -6.41
N ASP A 241 -4.34 32.60 -6.32
CA ASP A 241 -3.12 32.25 -5.61
C ASP A 241 -2.23 31.47 -6.58
N ALA A 242 -1.00 31.93 -6.78
CA ALA A 242 -0.09 31.32 -7.76
C ALA A 242 0.22 29.85 -7.47
N SER A 243 0.16 29.44 -6.20
CA SER A 243 0.36 28.06 -5.78
C SER A 243 -0.81 27.14 -6.13
N TYR A 244 -1.97 27.69 -6.48
CA TYR A 244 -3.14 26.91 -6.90
C TYR A 244 -3.13 26.61 -8.39
N HIS A 245 -2.24 27.25 -9.17
CA HIS A 245 -2.10 26.99 -10.60
C HIS A 245 -1.30 25.70 -10.85
N MET A 246 -2.00 24.63 -11.21
CA MET A 246 -1.44 23.31 -11.54
C MET A 246 -1.76 22.94 -13.00
N PRO A 247 -1.17 23.64 -14.00
CA PRO A 247 -1.47 23.41 -15.41
C PRO A 247 -1.28 21.96 -15.85
N HIS A 248 -0.35 21.24 -15.20
CA HIS A 248 -0.12 19.82 -15.43
C HIS A 248 -1.32 18.93 -15.07
N PHE A 249 -2.14 19.29 -14.09
CA PHE A 249 -3.39 18.59 -13.81
C PHE A 249 -4.50 18.98 -14.78
N TYR A 250 -4.58 20.26 -15.14
CA TYR A 250 -5.59 20.75 -16.09
C TYR A 250 -5.38 20.14 -17.48
N GLU A 251 -4.12 19.93 -17.88
CA GLU A 251 -3.71 19.21 -19.07
C GLU A 251 -4.26 17.77 -19.07
N LEU A 252 -4.22 17.07 -17.93
CA LEU A 252 -4.80 15.73 -17.78
C LEU A 252 -6.33 15.77 -17.76
N TRP A 253 -6.95 16.77 -17.13
CA TRP A 253 -8.42 16.93 -17.14
C TRP A 253 -8.94 17.22 -18.56
N ALA A 254 -8.20 17.97 -19.37
CA ALA A 254 -8.51 18.18 -20.78
C ALA A 254 -8.61 16.86 -21.56
N ARG A 255 -7.90 15.82 -21.12
CA ARG A 255 -7.91 14.50 -21.77
C ARG A 255 -8.94 13.56 -21.16
N TRP A 256 -9.12 13.62 -19.84
CA TRP A 256 -9.79 12.54 -19.09
C TRP A 256 -11.11 12.92 -18.46
N ALA A 257 -11.42 14.21 -18.31
CA ALA A 257 -12.76 14.62 -17.88
C ALA A 257 -13.80 14.13 -18.89
N ASP A 258 -14.99 13.76 -18.40
CA ASP A 258 -16.09 13.29 -19.23
C ASP A 258 -16.70 14.42 -20.08
N LYS A 259 -16.48 15.69 -19.69
CA LYS A 259 -16.93 16.89 -20.39
C LYS A 259 -16.11 18.13 -20.02
N ASN A 260 -16.32 19.19 -20.79
CA ASN A 260 -15.65 20.50 -20.67
C ASN A 260 -14.13 20.45 -20.92
N ASN A 261 -13.68 19.44 -21.67
CA ASN A 261 -12.28 19.21 -22.04
C ASN A 261 -11.59 20.45 -22.62
N ASP A 262 -12.28 21.17 -23.52
CA ASP A 262 -11.75 22.40 -24.12
C ASP A 262 -11.51 23.50 -23.06
N PHE A 263 -12.38 23.61 -22.05
CA PHE A 263 -12.17 24.57 -20.96
C PHE A 263 -10.92 24.23 -20.16
N TRP A 264 -10.67 22.95 -19.88
CA TRP A 264 -9.49 22.52 -19.14
C TRP A 264 -8.20 22.73 -19.94
N ALA A 265 -8.25 22.53 -21.25
CA ALA A 265 -7.14 22.89 -22.14
C ALA A 265 -6.85 24.40 -22.08
N ASP A 266 -7.89 25.24 -22.15
CA ASP A 266 -7.75 26.69 -22.01
C ASP A 266 -7.23 27.10 -20.62
N ALA A 267 -7.67 26.43 -19.55
CA ALA A 267 -7.21 26.69 -18.18
C ALA A 267 -5.74 26.32 -17.97
N ALA A 268 -5.27 25.23 -18.60
CA ALA A 268 -3.86 24.86 -18.63
C ALA A 268 -3.03 25.96 -19.32
N ILE A 269 -3.48 26.45 -20.48
CA ILE A 269 -2.84 27.56 -21.21
C ILE A 269 -2.81 28.83 -20.35
N ALA A 270 -3.96 29.24 -19.82
CA ALA A 270 -4.07 30.46 -19.01
C ALA A 270 -3.15 30.43 -17.78
N SER A 271 -3.01 29.27 -17.13
CA SER A 271 -2.10 29.11 -16.00
C SER A 271 -0.63 29.20 -16.41
N ARG A 272 -0.25 28.63 -17.55
CA ARG A 272 1.12 28.74 -18.10
C ARG A 272 1.46 30.15 -18.55
N GLU A 273 0.48 30.94 -18.99
CA GLU A 273 0.65 32.37 -19.31
C GLU A 273 0.72 33.25 -18.06
N PHE A 274 0.00 32.89 -17.01
CA PHE A 274 -0.06 33.61 -15.74
C PHE A 274 1.22 33.44 -14.88
N LEU A 275 1.75 32.23 -14.75
CA LEU A 275 2.89 31.97 -13.86
C LEU A 275 4.12 32.89 -14.13
N PRO A 276 4.51 33.18 -15.38
CA PRO A 276 5.56 34.15 -15.68
C PRO A 276 5.29 35.58 -15.21
N THR A 277 4.02 35.99 -15.09
CA THR A 277 3.66 37.35 -14.64
C THR A 277 3.57 37.45 -13.12
N ALA A 278 3.39 36.32 -12.43
CA ALA A 278 3.24 36.23 -10.98
C ALA A 278 4.55 36.14 -10.19
N VAL A 279 5.67 35.84 -10.85
CA VAL A 279 6.99 35.69 -10.19
C VAL A 279 7.84 36.94 -10.34
N HIS A 280 8.62 37.27 -9.31
CA HIS A 280 9.53 38.40 -9.33
C HIS A 280 10.67 38.17 -10.35
N PRO A 281 10.98 39.14 -11.24
CA PRO A 281 11.88 38.92 -12.38
C PRO A 281 13.36 38.70 -11.99
N GLU A 282 13.76 39.05 -10.77
CA GLU A 282 15.15 38.86 -10.29
C GLU A 282 15.30 37.65 -9.36
N THR A 283 14.36 37.45 -8.44
CA THR A 283 14.44 36.42 -7.39
C THR A 283 13.68 35.16 -7.76
N GLY A 284 12.73 35.24 -8.70
CA GLY A 284 11.83 34.14 -9.05
C GLY A 284 10.75 33.87 -8.01
N LEU A 285 10.66 34.65 -6.93
CA LEU A 285 9.67 34.44 -5.88
C LEU A 285 8.27 34.87 -6.31
N ALA A 286 7.26 34.05 -6.02
CA ALA A 286 5.85 34.42 -6.13
C ALA A 286 5.33 34.96 -4.77
N PRO A 287 4.30 35.82 -4.75
CA PRO A 287 3.55 36.11 -3.53
C PRO A 287 2.69 34.89 -3.14
N ASN A 288 2.16 34.88 -1.90
CA ASN A 288 1.06 33.96 -1.57
C ASN A 288 -0.12 34.24 -2.50
N TYR A 289 -0.66 35.46 -2.49
CA TYR A 289 -1.84 35.81 -3.28
C TYR A 289 -1.50 36.75 -4.43
N SER A 290 -2.20 36.58 -5.55
CA SER A 290 -2.01 37.36 -6.78
C SER A 290 -3.35 37.81 -7.34
N TYR A 291 -3.39 38.98 -7.98
CA TYR A 291 -4.47 39.28 -8.92
C TYR A 291 -4.29 38.45 -10.20
N PHE A 292 -5.37 38.28 -10.99
CA PHE A 292 -5.32 37.51 -12.24
C PHE A 292 -4.33 38.06 -13.29
N ASP A 293 -3.86 39.30 -13.15
CA ASP A 293 -2.83 39.91 -14.00
C ASP A 293 -1.39 39.58 -13.54
N GLY A 294 -1.22 38.86 -12.43
CA GLY A 294 0.06 38.48 -11.84
C GLY A 294 0.60 39.46 -10.80
N ARG A 295 -0.02 40.63 -10.61
CA ARG A 295 0.42 41.55 -9.54
C ARG A 295 0.20 40.91 -8.17
N PRO A 296 1.13 41.11 -7.21
CA PRO A 296 0.93 40.63 -5.85
C PRO A 296 -0.30 41.29 -5.23
N TYR A 297 -0.98 40.54 -4.36
CA TYR A 297 -2.09 41.06 -3.59
C TYR A 297 -1.61 42.23 -2.70
N GLU A 298 -2.41 43.29 -2.63
CA GLU A 298 -2.01 44.56 -2.02
C GLU A 298 -2.11 44.54 -0.48
N ASP A 299 -1.35 43.65 0.18
CA ASP A 299 -1.12 43.68 1.62
C ASP A 299 0.28 43.17 2.04
N ASP A 300 0.68 43.52 3.26
CA ASP A 300 2.02 43.27 3.80
C ASP A 300 2.31 41.79 4.12
N TYR A 301 1.30 40.92 4.08
CA TYR A 301 1.42 39.51 4.41
C TYR A 301 1.32 38.63 3.16
N HIS A 302 0.20 38.69 2.45
CA HIS A 302 -0.11 37.85 1.30
C HIS A 302 0.54 38.33 0.00
N GLY A 303 0.95 39.59 -0.08
CA GLY A 303 1.76 40.11 -1.18
C GLY A 303 3.22 39.68 -1.16
N GLN A 304 3.62 38.81 -0.22
CA GLN A 304 5.00 38.38 0.02
C GLN A 304 5.15 36.87 -0.20
N PHE A 305 6.39 36.39 -0.30
CA PHE A 305 6.70 34.96 -0.39
C PHE A 305 6.61 34.33 1.00
N ARG A 306 5.58 33.51 1.24
CA ARG A 306 5.38 32.75 2.48
C ARG A 306 4.87 31.34 2.13
N TYR A 307 4.20 30.69 3.10
CA TYR A 307 3.85 29.27 3.07
C TYR A 307 3.21 28.80 1.75
N ASP A 308 2.11 29.43 1.30
CA ASP A 308 1.46 29.05 0.03
C ASP A 308 2.42 29.09 -1.15
N ALA A 309 3.21 30.17 -1.26
CA ALA A 309 4.15 30.42 -2.35
C ALA A 309 5.27 29.36 -2.46
N PHE A 310 5.52 28.55 -1.42
CA PHE A 310 6.53 27.48 -1.48
C PHE A 310 6.22 26.48 -2.59
N ARG A 311 4.94 26.20 -2.81
CA ARG A 311 4.45 25.18 -3.76
C ARG A 311 4.58 25.62 -5.21
N VAL A 312 4.71 26.92 -5.49
CA VAL A 312 4.83 27.44 -6.88
C VAL A 312 6.03 26.81 -7.60
N GLY A 313 7.18 26.71 -6.93
CA GLY A 313 8.36 26.05 -7.48
C GLY A 313 8.12 24.56 -7.79
N ALA A 314 7.45 23.83 -6.90
CA ALA A 314 7.13 22.43 -7.14
C ALA A 314 6.16 22.26 -8.33
N ASN A 315 5.12 23.10 -8.44
CA ASN A 315 4.16 23.05 -9.54
C ASN A 315 4.84 23.30 -10.90
N ILE A 316 5.78 24.26 -10.96
CA ILE A 316 6.59 24.55 -12.14
C ILE A 316 7.47 23.34 -12.48
N GLY A 317 8.16 22.77 -11.48
CA GLY A 317 8.99 21.57 -11.66
C GLY A 317 8.20 20.38 -12.21
N MET A 318 6.98 20.18 -11.73
CA MET A 318 6.10 19.08 -12.17
C MET A 318 5.53 19.30 -13.58
N ASP A 319 5.10 20.51 -13.94
CA ASP A 319 4.64 20.78 -15.31
C ASP A 319 5.78 20.67 -16.33
N TYR A 320 6.99 21.10 -15.95
CA TYR A 320 8.19 20.83 -16.74
C TYR A 320 8.45 19.34 -16.92
N LEU A 321 8.45 18.56 -15.83
CA LEU A 321 8.70 17.12 -15.88
C LEU A 321 7.68 16.41 -16.76
N TRP A 322 6.38 16.69 -16.60
CA TRP A 322 5.32 15.96 -17.26
C TRP A 322 5.11 16.38 -18.72
N PHE A 323 5.25 17.67 -19.04
CA PHE A 323 4.89 18.19 -20.36
C PHE A 323 5.97 19.03 -21.04
N HIS A 324 6.97 19.54 -20.31
CA HIS A 324 8.03 20.40 -20.85
C HIS A 324 7.52 21.47 -21.83
N PRO A 325 6.65 22.40 -21.40
CA PRO A 325 5.91 23.26 -22.33
C PRO A 325 6.75 24.40 -22.95
N SER A 326 7.80 24.89 -22.27
CA SER A 326 8.68 25.95 -22.80
C SER A 326 10.01 26.05 -22.05
N ASP A 327 10.97 26.78 -22.64
CA ASP A 327 12.30 27.02 -22.04
C ASP A 327 12.27 27.95 -20.82
N TRP A 328 11.19 28.73 -20.63
CA TRP A 328 11.02 29.62 -19.48
C TRP A 328 11.12 28.89 -18.14
N TYR A 329 10.71 27.62 -18.10
CA TYR A 329 10.74 26.78 -16.90
C TYR A 329 12.16 26.63 -16.36
N THR A 330 13.14 26.39 -17.23
CA THR A 330 14.55 26.30 -16.84
C THR A 330 15.09 27.65 -16.38
N GLU A 331 14.72 28.74 -17.07
CA GLU A 331 15.11 30.09 -16.65
C GLU A 331 14.59 30.44 -15.25
N GLN A 332 13.32 30.14 -15.00
CA GLN A 332 12.67 30.38 -13.72
C GLN A 332 13.24 29.49 -12.60
N ALA A 333 13.45 28.20 -12.87
CA ALA A 333 14.07 27.29 -11.91
C ALA A 333 15.47 27.76 -11.52
N ASN A 334 16.30 28.10 -12.52
CA ASN A 334 17.64 28.61 -12.27
C ASN A 334 17.61 29.93 -11.47
N ARG A 335 16.68 30.84 -11.77
CA ARG A 335 16.54 32.12 -11.06
C ARG A 335 16.21 31.92 -9.58
N GLN A 336 15.15 31.16 -9.27
CA GLN A 336 14.71 30.93 -7.90
C GLN A 336 15.74 30.15 -7.08
N LEU A 337 16.29 29.08 -7.64
CA LEU A 337 17.30 28.27 -6.93
C LEU A 337 18.61 29.05 -6.73
N SER A 338 19.03 29.87 -7.69
CA SER A 338 20.18 30.77 -7.51
C SER A 338 19.94 31.80 -6.42
N PHE A 339 18.71 32.34 -6.32
CA PHE A 339 18.33 33.22 -5.23
C PHE A 339 18.48 32.52 -3.87
N PHE A 340 17.86 31.35 -3.66
CA PHE A 340 18.00 30.63 -2.38
C PHE A 340 19.43 30.19 -2.08
N ALA A 341 20.21 29.81 -3.09
CA ALA A 341 21.63 29.50 -2.93
C ALA A 341 22.42 30.72 -2.45
N SER A 342 22.09 31.93 -2.94
CA SER A 342 22.70 33.19 -2.50
C SER A 342 22.37 33.55 -1.04
N GLN A 343 21.26 33.05 -0.52
CA GLN A 343 20.87 33.19 0.89
C GLN A 343 21.58 32.16 1.80
N GLY A 344 22.34 31.23 1.22
CA GLY A 344 23.04 30.14 1.90
C GLY A 344 22.20 28.86 1.94
N ILE A 345 22.67 27.79 1.30
CA ILE A 345 21.93 26.51 1.16
C ILE A 345 21.45 25.93 2.51
N ASN A 346 22.27 26.11 3.56
CA ASN A 346 21.98 25.64 4.92
C ASN A 346 21.39 26.72 5.83
N ASP A 347 21.25 27.96 5.33
CA ASP A 347 20.91 29.14 6.15
C ASP A 347 19.64 29.89 5.68
N TYR A 348 19.19 29.71 4.43
CA TYR A 348 18.02 30.43 3.91
C TYR A 348 16.77 30.19 4.77
N GLY A 349 15.99 31.26 4.97
CA GLY A 349 14.77 31.28 5.76
C GLY A 349 13.55 30.85 4.96
N ALA A 350 12.37 30.97 5.56
CA ALA A 350 11.12 30.56 4.91
C ALA A 350 10.32 31.75 4.35
N GLU A 351 10.51 32.97 4.83
CA GLU A 351 9.64 34.10 4.47
C GLU A 351 10.44 35.29 3.97
N TYR A 352 10.04 35.81 2.80
CA TYR A 352 10.76 36.85 2.08
C TYR A 352 9.80 37.88 1.47
N ALA A 353 10.23 39.13 1.43
CA ALA A 353 9.67 40.05 0.47
C ALA A 353 10.08 39.63 -0.94
N LEU A 354 9.30 39.99 -1.96
CA LEU A 354 9.55 39.54 -3.33
C LEU A 354 10.91 40.00 -3.88
N ASP A 355 11.42 41.12 -3.38
CA ASP A 355 12.77 41.63 -3.69
C ASP A 355 13.92 40.85 -3.01
N GLY A 356 13.59 39.84 -2.20
CA GLY A 356 14.55 39.00 -1.50
C GLY A 356 14.87 39.44 -0.07
N THR A 357 14.23 40.50 0.45
CA THR A 357 14.40 40.90 1.86
C THR A 357 13.84 39.83 2.79
N VAL A 358 14.65 39.32 3.73
CA VAL A 358 14.22 38.32 4.72
C VAL A 358 13.16 38.92 5.65
N LEU A 359 12.01 38.26 5.77
CA LEU A 359 10.92 38.63 6.68
C LEU A 359 10.86 37.74 7.93
N ALA A 360 11.25 36.46 7.80
CA ALA A 360 11.43 35.55 8.94
C ALA A 360 12.58 34.57 8.69
N GLY A 361 13.36 34.30 9.73
CA GLY A 361 14.60 33.51 9.66
C GLY A 361 14.48 32.05 10.08
N HIS A 362 13.27 31.49 10.18
CA HIS A 362 13.11 30.06 10.45
C HIS A 362 13.32 29.24 9.17
N ARG A 363 13.79 28.00 9.32
CA ARG A 363 13.90 27.04 8.20
C ARG A 363 12.61 26.20 8.13
N ALA A 364 12.21 25.86 6.91
CA ALA A 364 11.03 25.03 6.65
C ALA A 364 11.42 23.85 5.76
N THR A 365 11.18 22.63 6.23
CA THR A 365 11.49 21.42 5.44
C THR A 365 10.63 21.34 4.18
N GLY A 366 9.41 21.88 4.22
CA GLY A 366 8.54 21.97 3.05
C GLY A 366 9.15 22.84 1.94
N LEU A 367 9.77 23.97 2.27
CA LEU A 367 10.46 24.81 1.28
C LEU A 367 11.72 24.13 0.71
N ILE A 368 12.45 23.37 1.53
CA ILE A 368 13.57 22.54 1.06
C ILE A 368 13.06 21.53 0.02
N ALA A 369 11.95 20.86 0.32
CA ALA A 369 11.35 19.87 -0.55
C ALA A 369 10.86 20.47 -1.87
N THR A 370 10.12 21.57 -1.85
CA THR A 370 9.60 22.17 -3.10
C THR A 370 10.71 22.78 -3.97
N ASN A 371 11.77 23.32 -3.39
CA ASN A 371 12.96 23.74 -4.15
C ASN A 371 13.70 22.55 -4.78
N ALA A 372 13.77 21.40 -4.10
CA ALA A 372 14.35 20.19 -4.70
C ALA A 372 13.51 19.67 -5.87
N VAL A 373 12.18 19.82 -5.83
CA VAL A 373 11.30 19.48 -6.96
C VAL A 373 11.49 20.44 -8.13
N LEU A 374 11.65 21.74 -7.87
CA LEU A 374 11.96 22.72 -8.91
C LEU A 374 13.28 22.40 -9.65
N ALA A 375 14.21 21.69 -9.01
CA ALA A 375 15.44 21.22 -9.65
C ALA A 375 15.21 20.25 -10.83
N MET A 376 14.00 19.71 -11.01
CA MET A 376 13.60 19.00 -12.23
C MET A 376 13.81 19.84 -13.49
N ALA A 377 13.56 21.14 -13.40
CA ALA A 377 13.65 22.08 -14.51
C ALA A 377 14.98 22.83 -14.59
N ALA A 378 15.79 22.80 -13.53
CA ALA A 378 17.03 23.57 -13.41
C ALA A 378 18.21 22.91 -14.15
N ASP A 379 19.24 23.71 -14.41
CA ASP A 379 20.54 23.20 -14.80
C ASP A 379 21.11 22.29 -13.68
N PRO A 380 21.75 21.15 -14.02
CA PRO A 380 22.20 20.19 -13.01
C PRO A 380 23.07 20.79 -11.89
N GLU A 381 23.97 21.72 -12.22
CA GLU A 381 24.85 22.38 -11.25
C GLU A 381 24.11 23.34 -10.30
N VAL A 382 22.99 23.91 -10.76
CA VAL A 382 22.14 24.79 -9.95
C VAL A 382 21.21 23.97 -9.06
N GLY A 383 20.66 22.87 -9.60
CA GLY A 383 19.69 22.03 -8.90
C GLY A 383 20.29 21.09 -7.86
N LYS A 384 21.48 20.53 -8.11
CA LYS A 384 22.11 19.48 -7.28
C LYS A 384 22.18 19.83 -5.77
N PRO A 385 22.54 21.05 -5.33
CA PRO A 385 22.56 21.39 -3.90
C PRO A 385 21.21 21.24 -3.21
N PHE A 386 20.10 21.48 -3.92
CA PHE A 386 18.75 21.39 -3.37
C PHE A 386 18.28 19.93 -3.30
N VAL A 387 18.62 19.11 -4.29
CA VAL A 387 18.38 17.66 -4.25
C VAL A 387 19.13 17.03 -3.07
N GLN A 388 20.39 17.42 -2.87
CA GLN A 388 21.17 16.99 -1.70
C GLN A 388 20.53 17.45 -0.39
N ALA A 389 20.06 18.70 -0.30
CA ALA A 389 19.42 19.22 0.90
C ALA A 389 18.13 18.46 1.27
N LEU A 390 17.30 18.08 0.30
CA LEU A 390 16.15 17.21 0.55
C LEU A 390 16.58 15.80 0.99
N TRP A 391 17.63 15.24 0.39
CA TRP A 391 18.16 13.94 0.78
C TRP A 391 18.65 13.94 2.24
N ASP A 392 19.32 15.01 2.66
CA ASP A 392 19.89 15.14 4.00
C ASP A 392 18.84 15.55 5.05
N ALA A 393 17.67 16.04 4.63
CA ALA A 393 16.58 16.41 5.53
C ALA A 393 15.88 15.18 6.12
N ASP A 394 15.63 15.23 7.42
CA ASP A 394 14.76 14.30 8.14
C ASP A 394 13.28 14.70 8.00
N ALA A 395 12.38 13.72 8.12
CA ALA A 395 10.96 14.00 8.19
C ALA A 395 10.66 14.85 9.44
N PRO A 396 9.87 15.93 9.33
CA PRO A 396 9.67 16.87 10.41
C PRO A 396 8.89 16.26 11.57
N THR A 397 9.19 16.73 12.78
CA THR A 397 8.52 16.34 14.02
C THR A 397 8.02 17.57 14.79
N GLY A 398 7.24 17.35 15.84
CA GLY A 398 6.74 18.41 16.72
C GLY A 398 5.53 19.15 16.16
N LYS A 399 5.26 20.36 16.67
CA LYS A 399 3.98 21.06 16.47
C LYS A 399 3.68 21.43 15.01
N TYR A 400 4.70 21.81 14.23
CA TYR A 400 4.52 22.36 12.88
C TYR A 400 4.77 21.32 11.77
N ARG A 401 4.74 20.03 12.11
CA ARG A 401 5.11 18.93 11.21
C ARG A 401 4.12 18.67 10.07
N TYR A 402 2.90 19.19 10.16
CA TYR A 402 1.86 18.96 9.16
C TYR A 402 2.25 19.46 7.77
N TYR A 403 2.45 20.78 7.62
CA TYR A 403 2.67 21.39 6.32
C TYR A 403 4.03 20.97 5.74
N ASP A 404 5.07 21.10 6.56
CA ASP A 404 6.42 20.66 6.18
C ASP A 404 6.47 19.16 5.87
N GLY A 405 5.74 18.32 6.60
CA GLY A 405 5.76 16.86 6.45
C GLY A 405 5.08 16.40 5.18
N LEU A 406 3.92 16.98 4.84
CA LEU A 406 3.23 16.66 3.60
C LEU A 406 4.00 17.13 2.37
N LEU A 407 4.56 18.36 2.41
CA LEU A 407 5.44 18.83 1.33
C LEU A 407 6.73 18.02 1.22
N TYR A 408 7.31 17.60 2.34
CA TYR A 408 8.47 16.70 2.36
C TYR A 408 8.16 15.36 1.70
N MET A 409 7.06 14.72 2.08
CA MET A 409 6.63 13.43 1.53
C MET A 409 6.37 13.53 0.03
N MET A 410 5.63 14.55 -0.42
CA MET A 410 5.41 14.80 -1.85
C MET A 410 6.72 15.08 -2.57
N GLY A 411 7.61 15.89 -1.99
CA GLY A 411 8.91 16.20 -2.57
C GLY A 411 9.80 14.97 -2.74
N LEU A 412 9.78 14.01 -1.81
CA LEU A 412 10.48 12.73 -1.96
C LEU A 412 9.93 11.91 -3.13
N LEU A 413 8.60 11.78 -3.26
CA LEU A 413 7.97 11.07 -4.37
C LEU A 413 8.28 11.75 -5.71
N GLN A 414 8.17 13.08 -5.77
CA GLN A 414 8.41 13.88 -6.97
C GLN A 414 9.88 13.80 -7.39
N ALA A 415 10.83 14.03 -6.47
CA ALA A 415 12.26 14.00 -6.76
C ALA A 415 12.80 12.60 -7.11
N SER A 416 12.12 11.53 -6.70
CA SER A 416 12.54 10.15 -6.95
C SER A 416 11.97 9.52 -8.22
N GLY A 417 11.02 10.17 -8.90
CA GLY A 417 10.28 9.56 -10.01
C GLY A 417 9.14 8.62 -9.58
N ASN A 418 8.79 8.60 -8.28
CA ASN A 418 7.66 7.84 -7.73
C ASN A 418 6.36 8.66 -7.68
N PHE A 419 6.35 9.88 -8.23
CA PHE A 419 5.16 10.68 -8.47
C PHE A 419 4.84 10.68 -9.97
N GLN A 420 3.93 9.80 -10.38
CA GLN A 420 3.70 9.48 -11.78
C GLN A 420 2.28 9.83 -12.25
N ILE A 421 2.12 9.89 -13.57
CA ILE A 421 0.83 9.96 -14.24
C ILE A 421 0.28 8.53 -14.37
N TYR A 422 -0.89 8.27 -13.80
CA TYR A 422 -1.65 7.05 -14.03
C TYR A 422 -2.77 7.33 -15.03
N GLU A 423 -2.64 6.82 -16.26
CA GLU A 423 -3.59 7.08 -17.34
C GLU A 423 -4.83 6.17 -17.25
N PRO A 424 -6.06 6.71 -17.18
CA PRO A 424 -7.29 5.91 -17.18
C PRO A 424 -7.48 5.11 -18.47
N GLY A 425 -7.89 3.85 -18.36
CA GLY A 425 -8.23 3.00 -19.51
C GLY A 425 -7.05 2.39 -20.26
N VAL A 426 -5.81 2.72 -19.90
CA VAL A 426 -4.62 1.95 -20.26
C VAL A 426 -4.45 0.89 -19.18
N THR A 427 -4.57 -0.40 -19.52
CA THR A 427 -4.13 -1.47 -18.61
C THR A 427 -2.70 -1.13 -18.20
N PRO A 428 -2.39 -0.95 -16.90
CA PRO A 428 -1.09 -0.44 -16.49
C PRO A 428 0.03 -1.21 -17.17
N ARG A 429 0.99 -0.49 -17.79
CA ARG A 429 2.29 -1.07 -18.17
C ARG A 429 2.81 -1.70 -16.88
N ALA A 430 3.09 -3.00 -16.91
CA ALA A 430 3.45 -3.78 -15.74
C ALA A 430 4.72 -3.23 -15.06
N GLU A 431 4.55 -2.23 -14.22
CA GLU A 431 5.36 -2.04 -13.02
C GLU A 431 4.79 -2.99 -11.98
N ILE A 432 5.68 -3.79 -11.41
CA ILE A 432 5.34 -4.76 -10.37
C ILE A 432 4.66 -3.96 -9.25
N PRO A 433 3.36 -4.19 -8.99
CA PRO A 433 2.69 -3.51 -7.87
C PRO A 433 3.46 -3.83 -6.59
N PRO A 434 3.60 -2.92 -5.61
CA PRO A 434 3.89 -3.38 -4.26
C PRO A 434 2.77 -4.36 -3.95
N ALA A 435 3.17 -5.56 -3.49
CA ALA A 435 2.26 -6.69 -3.41
C ALA A 435 0.93 -6.22 -2.78
N PRO A 436 -0.24 -6.61 -3.35
CA PRO A 436 -1.48 -6.47 -2.60
C PRO A 436 -1.24 -7.03 -1.18
N PRO A 437 -1.95 -6.59 -0.12
CA PRO A 437 -1.92 -7.36 1.13
C PRO A 437 -2.10 -8.81 0.72
N ARG A 438 -1.06 -9.64 0.91
CA ARG A 438 -0.85 -10.85 0.10
C ARG A 438 -2.18 -11.57 0.10
N ALA A 439 -2.79 -11.68 -1.08
CA ALA A 439 -4.08 -12.31 -1.17
C ALA A 439 -3.93 -13.66 -0.48
N ILE A 440 -4.89 -14.01 0.39
CA ILE A 440 -4.85 -15.29 1.08
C ILE A 440 -5.05 -16.37 0.02
N GLU A 441 -3.92 -16.77 -0.54
CA GLU A 441 -3.75 -17.70 -1.64
C GLU A 441 -3.04 -18.91 -1.06
N GLY A 442 -3.77 -20.02 -1.00
CA GLY A 442 -3.19 -21.33 -0.75
C GLY A 442 -3.63 -22.29 -1.83
N LYS A 443 -2.83 -23.33 -2.02
CA LYS A 443 -3.11 -24.37 -3.00
C LYS A 443 -4.52 -24.93 -2.81
N PHE A 444 -5.36 -24.83 -3.84
CA PHE A 444 -6.78 -25.22 -3.82
C PHE A 444 -7.71 -24.36 -2.95
N SER A 445 -7.33 -23.13 -2.60
CA SER A 445 -8.21 -22.22 -1.87
C SER A 445 -9.32 -21.66 -2.75
N PRO A 446 -10.60 -21.72 -2.31
CA PRO A 446 -11.66 -20.92 -2.92
C PRO A 446 -11.33 -19.43 -2.92
N VAL A 447 -11.93 -18.69 -3.85
CA VAL A 447 -11.91 -17.22 -3.85
C VAL A 447 -12.59 -16.67 -2.59
N THR A 448 -12.19 -15.46 -2.18
CA THR A 448 -12.78 -14.75 -1.04
C THR A 448 -14.32 -14.70 -1.12
N GLY A 449 -14.99 -14.94 0.00
CA GLY A 449 -16.45 -15.07 0.07
C GLY A 449 -16.99 -16.45 -0.27
N ARG A 450 -16.12 -17.46 -0.42
CA ARG A 450 -16.49 -18.88 -0.52
C ARG A 450 -15.63 -19.75 0.40
N ALA A 451 -16.21 -20.83 0.89
CA ALA A 451 -15.52 -21.83 1.70
C ALA A 451 -15.91 -23.26 1.31
N LEU A 452 -14.95 -24.18 1.36
CA LEU A 452 -15.20 -25.60 1.12
C LEU A 452 -15.86 -26.24 2.34
N LEU A 453 -16.94 -27.02 2.15
CA LEU A 453 -17.53 -27.82 3.23
C LEU A 453 -17.06 -29.28 3.13
N LEU A 454 -16.24 -29.72 4.09
CA LEU A 454 -15.75 -31.09 4.21
C LEU A 454 -16.46 -31.82 5.36
N ILE A 455 -16.62 -33.13 5.22
CA ILE A 455 -17.23 -33.98 6.25
C ILE A 455 -16.27 -35.10 6.62
N GLY A 456 -16.15 -35.40 7.92
CA GLY A 456 -15.30 -36.46 8.46
C GLY A 456 -15.80 -36.96 9.81
N PRO A 457 -14.93 -37.47 10.70
CA PRO A 457 -13.51 -37.77 10.46
C PRO A 457 -13.30 -39.15 9.82
N ASP A 458 -14.35 -39.94 9.60
CA ASP A 458 -14.25 -41.29 9.06
C ASP A 458 -15.36 -41.60 8.04
N ALA A 459 -15.28 -42.78 7.41
CA ALA A 459 -16.25 -43.21 6.41
C ALA A 459 -17.68 -43.36 6.98
N ALA A 460 -17.84 -43.73 8.24
CA ALA A 460 -19.16 -43.89 8.85
C ALA A 460 -19.85 -42.53 9.01
N GLY A 461 -19.14 -41.53 9.54
CA GLY A 461 -19.62 -40.16 9.69
C GLY A 461 -19.95 -39.50 8.35
N VAL A 462 -19.09 -39.69 7.34
CA VAL A 462 -19.32 -39.20 5.97
C VAL A 462 -20.56 -39.85 5.34
N ASN A 463 -20.69 -41.17 5.46
CA ASN A 463 -21.83 -41.90 4.91
C ASN A 463 -23.14 -41.48 5.59
N ALA A 464 -23.14 -41.38 6.93
CA ALA A 464 -24.31 -40.96 7.69
C ALA A 464 -24.78 -39.54 7.32
N TYR A 465 -23.84 -38.62 7.10
CA TYR A 465 -24.15 -37.28 6.59
C TYR A 465 -24.81 -37.34 5.20
N PHE A 466 -24.18 -38.07 4.27
CA PHE A 466 -24.65 -38.17 2.90
C PHE A 466 -26.04 -38.80 2.81
N ASP A 467 -26.31 -39.85 3.60
CA ASP A 467 -27.61 -40.54 3.61
C ASP A 467 -28.76 -39.61 4.04
N LYS A 468 -28.48 -38.57 4.83
CA LYS A 468 -29.49 -37.60 5.33
C LYS A 468 -29.68 -36.39 4.42
N LEU A 469 -28.61 -35.91 3.80
CA LEU A 469 -28.63 -34.71 2.96
C LEU A 469 -28.76 -34.99 1.46
N VAL A 470 -28.40 -36.19 1.02
CA VAL A 470 -28.41 -36.63 -0.40
C VAL A 470 -27.60 -35.68 -1.30
N THR A 471 -26.69 -34.91 -0.71
CA THR A 471 -25.80 -33.98 -1.41
C THR A 471 -24.37 -34.32 -1.05
N SER A 472 -23.52 -34.48 -2.07
CA SER A 472 -22.11 -34.77 -1.85
C SER A 472 -21.42 -33.60 -1.15
N PRO A 473 -20.62 -33.84 -0.11
CA PRO A 473 -19.83 -32.78 0.51
C PRO A 473 -18.76 -32.26 -0.47
N GLY A 474 -18.27 -31.04 -0.26
CA GLY A 474 -17.16 -30.49 -1.03
C GLY A 474 -15.86 -31.26 -0.82
N GLY A 475 -15.68 -31.84 0.37
CA GLY A 475 -14.61 -32.78 0.66
C GLY A 475 -15.02 -33.90 1.59
N VAL A 476 -14.30 -35.01 1.54
CA VAL A 476 -14.39 -36.09 2.53
C VAL A 476 -13.08 -36.16 3.29
N ASN A 477 -13.18 -36.20 4.61
CA ASN A 477 -12.05 -36.23 5.52
C ASN A 477 -11.90 -37.61 6.14
N VAL A 478 -10.67 -38.13 6.16
CA VAL A 478 -10.28 -39.33 6.90
C VAL A 478 -9.01 -39.10 7.70
N ASP A 479 -8.93 -39.64 8.91
CA ASP A 479 -7.69 -39.65 9.68
C ASP A 479 -7.01 -41.03 9.59
N LEU A 480 -5.71 -41.02 9.28
CA LEU A 480 -4.85 -42.17 9.07
C LEU A 480 -3.63 -42.13 10.01
N SER A 481 -2.96 -43.26 10.18
CA SER A 481 -1.66 -43.33 10.86
C SER A 481 -0.56 -43.61 9.85
N LEU A 482 0.55 -42.85 9.89
CA LEU A 482 1.71 -43.13 9.05
C LEU A 482 2.34 -44.50 9.34
N ALA A 483 2.23 -45.00 10.58
CA ALA A 483 2.73 -46.33 10.93
C ALA A 483 2.04 -47.44 10.14
N LYS A 484 0.78 -47.24 9.76
CA LYS A 484 -0.02 -48.18 8.98
C LYS A 484 -1.12 -47.42 8.21
N PRO A 485 -0.80 -46.79 7.08
CA PRO A 485 -1.78 -45.99 6.34
C PRO A 485 -2.83 -46.92 5.69
N ASP A 486 -4.11 -46.69 5.96
CA ASP A 486 -5.21 -47.46 5.37
C ASP A 486 -5.58 -46.89 3.99
N ILE A 487 -4.74 -47.20 3.00
CA ILE A 487 -4.93 -46.75 1.61
C ILE A 487 -6.20 -47.36 0.99
N ALA A 488 -6.60 -48.56 1.41
CA ALA A 488 -7.79 -49.21 0.91
C ALA A 488 -9.07 -48.43 1.29
N LEU A 489 -9.13 -47.93 2.53
CA LEU A 489 -10.19 -47.04 2.99
C LEU A 489 -10.23 -45.73 2.18
N LEU A 490 -9.07 -45.13 1.93
CA LEU A 490 -8.97 -43.90 1.14
C LEU A 490 -9.47 -44.10 -0.29
N ASP A 491 -9.10 -45.23 -0.92
CA ASP A 491 -9.58 -45.65 -2.24
C ASP A 491 -11.10 -45.85 -2.28
N GLU A 492 -11.67 -46.47 -1.24
CA GLU A 492 -13.11 -46.68 -1.14
C GLU A 492 -13.85 -45.34 -1.11
N LEU A 493 -13.41 -44.41 -0.27
CA LEU A 493 -13.99 -43.07 -0.17
C LEU A 493 -13.82 -42.27 -1.46
N ALA A 494 -12.63 -42.30 -2.07
CA ALA A 494 -12.37 -41.60 -3.32
C ALA A 494 -13.27 -42.10 -4.47
N LYS A 495 -13.54 -43.41 -4.54
CA LYS A 495 -14.46 -44.03 -5.51
C LYS A 495 -15.91 -43.70 -5.23
N LYS A 496 -16.31 -43.69 -3.96
CA LYS A 496 -17.69 -43.39 -3.54
C LYS A 496 -18.04 -41.91 -3.75
N TYR A 497 -17.09 -41.01 -3.55
CA TYR A 497 -17.26 -39.56 -3.68
C TYR A 497 -16.33 -38.98 -4.76
N PRO A 498 -16.58 -39.26 -6.05
CA PRO A 498 -15.64 -38.92 -7.12
C PRO A 498 -15.49 -37.42 -7.38
N ASN A 499 -16.49 -36.62 -7.00
CA ASN A 499 -16.54 -35.17 -7.21
C ASN A 499 -16.30 -34.37 -5.92
N SER A 500 -15.69 -35.00 -4.92
CA SER A 500 -15.31 -34.39 -3.65
C SER A 500 -13.79 -34.40 -3.52
N THR A 501 -13.24 -33.35 -2.94
CA THR A 501 -11.83 -33.30 -2.53
C THR A 501 -11.57 -34.34 -1.42
N LEU A 502 -10.30 -34.67 -1.19
CA LEU A 502 -9.91 -35.49 -0.05
C LEU A 502 -9.22 -34.62 0.99
N SER A 503 -9.50 -34.84 2.26
CA SER A 503 -8.70 -34.32 3.37
C SER A 503 -8.21 -35.50 4.21
N VAL A 504 -6.92 -35.54 4.51
CA VAL A 504 -6.27 -36.64 5.21
C VAL A 504 -5.53 -36.10 6.42
N GLY A 505 -5.99 -36.43 7.63
CA GLY A 505 -5.23 -36.22 8.85
C GLY A 505 -4.22 -37.35 9.02
N LEU A 506 -2.93 -37.08 8.90
CA LEU A 506 -1.89 -38.10 9.00
C LEU A 506 -1.20 -38.00 10.36
N SER A 507 -1.51 -38.91 11.27
CA SER A 507 -0.82 -39.00 12.55
C SER A 507 0.66 -39.39 12.36
N LEU A 508 1.55 -38.58 12.91
CA LEU A 508 3.00 -38.80 12.96
C LEU A 508 3.47 -39.34 14.33
N ALA A 509 2.53 -39.60 15.24
CA ALA A 509 2.82 -39.97 16.63
C ALA A 509 3.77 -41.18 16.69
N GLY A 510 4.88 -41.02 17.42
CA GLY A 510 5.92 -42.03 17.58
C GLY A 510 6.83 -42.24 16.36
N LEU A 511 6.67 -41.46 15.28
CA LEU A 511 7.50 -41.54 14.08
C LEU A 511 8.20 -40.23 13.71
N ALA A 512 7.87 -39.10 14.34
CA ALA A 512 8.46 -37.79 14.02
C ALA A 512 10.01 -37.82 13.99
N ASP A 513 10.66 -38.41 14.99
CA ASP A 513 12.12 -38.53 15.02
C ASP A 513 12.68 -39.52 13.97
N ALA A 514 11.89 -40.53 13.61
CA ALA A 514 12.28 -41.61 12.72
C ALA A 514 12.21 -41.18 11.23
N ILE A 515 11.36 -40.22 10.90
CA ILE A 515 11.13 -39.73 9.53
C ILE A 515 12.39 -39.09 8.94
N PRO A 516 13.04 -38.08 9.57
CA PRO A 516 14.28 -37.49 9.03
C PRO A 516 15.45 -38.46 8.93
N GLN A 517 15.38 -39.59 9.64
CA GLN A 517 16.38 -40.66 9.62
C GLN A 517 16.15 -41.69 8.50
N GLY A 518 15.13 -41.51 7.66
CA GLY A 518 14.78 -42.42 6.56
C GLY A 518 14.10 -43.71 6.99
N GLN A 519 13.67 -43.83 8.25
CA GLN A 519 13.13 -45.08 8.80
C GLN A 519 11.65 -45.30 8.44
N ALA A 520 10.98 -44.27 7.90
CA ALA A 520 9.58 -44.31 7.48
C ALA A 520 9.39 -44.12 5.95
N ASP A 521 10.47 -44.11 5.16
CA ASP A 521 10.44 -43.79 3.72
C ASP A 521 9.52 -44.71 2.92
N VAL A 522 9.43 -46.00 3.29
CA VAL A 522 8.54 -46.96 2.63
C VAL A 522 7.08 -46.57 2.84
N GLN A 523 6.70 -46.24 4.08
CA GLN A 523 5.33 -45.85 4.43
C GLN A 523 4.97 -44.50 3.81
N ILE A 524 5.89 -43.53 3.87
CA ILE A 524 5.72 -42.21 3.23
C ILE A 524 5.54 -42.40 1.73
N GLY A 525 6.42 -43.17 1.09
CA GLY A 525 6.34 -43.42 -0.35
C GLY A 525 5.04 -44.08 -0.79
N GLN A 526 4.60 -45.12 -0.07
CA GLN A 526 3.31 -45.78 -0.34
C GLN A 526 2.12 -44.82 -0.24
N LEU A 527 2.11 -43.96 0.79
CA LEU A 527 1.06 -42.97 0.96
C LEU A 527 1.12 -41.94 -0.17
N LEU A 528 2.27 -41.34 -0.44
CA LEU A 528 2.40 -40.30 -1.45
C LEU A 528 2.09 -40.80 -2.87
N ASP A 529 2.45 -42.04 -3.20
CA ASP A 529 2.07 -42.66 -4.47
C ASP A 529 0.55 -42.84 -4.59
N ALA A 530 -0.10 -43.26 -3.50
CA ALA A 530 -1.55 -43.36 -3.48
C ALA A 530 -2.22 -41.99 -3.62
N LEU A 531 -1.73 -40.97 -2.89
CA LEU A 531 -2.26 -39.61 -2.97
C LEU A 531 -2.11 -39.02 -4.37
N ALA A 532 -0.94 -39.19 -5.01
CA ALA A 532 -0.67 -38.70 -6.36
C ALA A 532 -1.52 -39.38 -7.44
N ALA A 533 -1.97 -40.62 -7.21
CA ALA A 533 -2.84 -41.33 -8.14
C ALA A 533 -4.26 -40.72 -8.21
N TYR A 534 -4.70 -40.00 -7.18
CA TYR A 534 -6.00 -39.35 -7.19
C TYR A 534 -5.98 -38.08 -8.06
N GLN A 535 -6.72 -38.09 -9.17
CA GLN A 535 -6.88 -36.94 -10.06
C GLN A 535 -7.85 -35.89 -9.47
N ARG A 536 -7.52 -35.35 -8.30
CA ARG A 536 -8.30 -34.35 -7.55
C ARG A 536 -7.44 -33.64 -6.50
N PRO A 537 -7.89 -32.49 -5.96
CA PRO A 537 -7.29 -31.86 -4.79
C PRO A 537 -7.31 -32.75 -3.54
N VAL A 538 -6.17 -32.79 -2.83
CA VAL A 538 -5.98 -33.47 -1.55
C VAL A 538 -5.40 -32.48 -0.54
N PHE A 539 -6.02 -32.35 0.63
CA PHE A 539 -5.50 -31.59 1.78
C PHE A 539 -4.87 -32.57 2.77
N LEU A 540 -3.55 -32.56 2.92
CA LEU A 540 -2.82 -33.44 3.82
C LEU A 540 -2.44 -32.68 5.09
N ARG A 541 -3.17 -32.93 6.17
CA ARG A 541 -2.88 -32.41 7.51
C ARG A 541 -1.81 -33.30 8.17
N LEU A 542 -0.56 -32.84 8.19
CA LEU A 542 0.56 -33.60 8.74
C LEU A 542 0.67 -33.40 10.26
N GLY A 543 0.51 -34.48 11.01
CA GLY A 543 0.48 -34.46 12.47
C GLY A 543 -0.58 -33.48 12.99
N PRO A 544 -1.87 -33.70 12.68
CA PRO A 544 -2.93 -32.80 13.13
C PRO A 544 -2.91 -32.69 14.64
N GLU A 545 -3.23 -31.50 15.15
CA GLU A 545 -3.19 -31.17 16.57
C GLU A 545 -1.78 -31.37 17.17
N PHE A 546 -0.76 -30.91 16.45
CA PHE A 546 0.65 -31.15 16.79
C PHE A 546 1.02 -30.72 18.22
N ASP A 547 0.31 -29.72 18.73
CA ASP A 547 0.49 -29.06 20.00
C ASP A 547 -0.25 -29.73 21.17
N LEU A 548 -1.00 -30.81 20.92
CA LEU A 548 -1.53 -31.64 22.01
C LEU A 548 -0.46 -32.57 22.57
N THR A 549 -0.25 -32.51 23.88
CA THR A 549 0.64 -33.43 24.61
C THR A 549 0.30 -34.91 24.34
N ALA A 550 -0.98 -35.23 24.08
CA ALA A 550 -1.43 -36.58 23.75
C ALA A 550 -0.78 -37.14 22.46
N ASN A 551 -0.42 -36.27 21.51
CA ASN A 551 0.20 -36.65 20.24
C ASN A 551 1.71 -36.91 20.36
N LYS A 552 2.32 -36.54 21.50
CA LYS A 552 3.74 -36.79 21.83
C LYS A 552 4.69 -36.33 20.70
N LEU A 553 4.39 -35.17 20.14
CA LEU A 553 5.24 -34.48 19.19
C LEU A 553 6.04 -33.43 19.95
N GLU A 554 7.22 -33.11 19.43
CA GLU A 554 8.08 -32.04 19.94
C GLU A 554 8.39 -31.10 18.77
N PRO A 555 8.53 -29.78 18.99
CA PRO A 555 8.58 -28.81 17.90
C PRO A 555 9.68 -29.12 16.87
N GLY A 556 10.90 -29.39 17.34
CA GLY A 556 12.05 -29.66 16.46
C GLY A 556 11.90 -30.95 15.62
N SER A 557 11.39 -32.04 16.20
CA SER A 557 11.21 -33.30 15.48
C SER A 557 10.01 -33.24 14.54
N TYR A 558 8.96 -32.50 14.91
CA TYR A 558 7.81 -32.23 14.06
C TYR A 558 8.20 -31.44 12.81
N VAL A 559 8.91 -30.31 12.96
CA VAL A 559 9.37 -29.49 11.84
C VAL A 559 10.29 -30.28 10.91
N ALA A 560 11.22 -31.06 11.47
CA ALA A 560 12.10 -31.92 10.67
C ALA A 560 11.31 -32.98 9.87
N ALA A 561 10.35 -33.65 10.51
CA ALA A 561 9.49 -34.63 9.85
C ALA A 561 8.66 -34.00 8.72
N TRP A 562 8.10 -32.81 8.96
CA TRP A 562 7.36 -32.04 7.96
C TRP A 562 8.21 -31.77 6.72
N GLN A 563 9.41 -31.20 6.92
CA GLN A 563 10.32 -30.86 5.83
C GLN A 563 10.76 -32.11 5.05
N THR A 564 11.00 -33.25 5.71
CA THR A 564 11.31 -34.50 5.03
C THR A 564 10.16 -34.98 4.14
N ILE A 565 8.91 -34.97 4.63
CA ILE A 565 7.74 -35.38 3.84
C ILE A 565 7.51 -34.41 2.68
N HIS A 566 7.63 -33.10 2.91
CA HIS A 566 7.53 -32.09 1.85
C HIS A 566 8.57 -32.34 0.75
N ASN A 567 9.84 -32.57 1.12
CA ASN A 567 10.91 -32.81 0.15
C ASN A 567 10.65 -34.08 -0.70
N GLU A 568 10.15 -35.14 -0.07
CA GLU A 568 9.78 -36.37 -0.78
C GLU A 568 8.60 -36.15 -1.74
N MET A 569 7.61 -35.34 -1.33
CA MET A 569 6.51 -34.94 -2.22
C MET A 569 7.00 -34.15 -3.43
N GLN A 570 7.93 -33.22 -3.24
CA GLN A 570 8.53 -32.45 -4.33
C GLN A 570 9.35 -33.34 -5.27
N ALA A 571 10.14 -34.27 -4.73
CA ALA A 571 10.91 -35.22 -5.52
C ALA A 571 10.01 -36.10 -6.41
N ARG A 572 8.79 -36.37 -5.99
CA ARG A 572 7.76 -37.11 -6.75
C ARG A 572 6.93 -36.23 -7.70
N GLY A 573 7.11 -34.91 -7.68
CA GLY A 573 6.37 -33.96 -8.51
C GLY A 573 4.89 -33.87 -8.14
N SER A 574 4.54 -34.01 -6.86
CA SER A 574 3.14 -33.97 -6.42
C SER A 574 2.51 -32.59 -6.64
N THR A 575 1.58 -32.50 -7.58
CA THR A 575 0.85 -31.25 -7.89
C THR A 575 -0.54 -31.18 -7.24
N ASN A 576 -1.08 -32.31 -6.79
CA ASN A 576 -2.47 -32.44 -6.34
C ASN A 576 -2.66 -32.39 -4.81
N VAL A 577 -1.58 -32.30 -4.02
CA VAL A 577 -1.63 -32.29 -2.54
C VAL A 577 -1.24 -30.93 -1.98
N ALA A 578 -2.05 -30.38 -1.07
CA ALA A 578 -1.76 -29.20 -0.25
C ALA A 578 -1.45 -29.62 1.19
N LEU A 579 -0.36 -29.11 1.76
CA LEU A 579 0.05 -29.38 3.14
C LEU A 579 -0.59 -28.41 4.13
N VAL A 580 -1.19 -28.95 5.20
CA VAL A 580 -2.02 -28.19 6.14
C VAL A 580 -1.48 -28.30 7.56
N TRP A 581 -1.08 -27.17 8.16
CA TRP A 581 -0.50 -27.09 9.50
C TRP A 581 -1.62 -26.90 10.53
N HIS A 582 -1.90 -27.92 11.33
CA HIS A 582 -3.13 -28.01 12.13
C HIS A 582 -2.84 -27.98 13.63
N SER A 583 -3.19 -26.86 14.29
CA SER A 583 -3.14 -26.69 15.75
C SER A 583 -4.47 -27.08 16.41
N ALA A 584 -4.40 -27.64 17.61
CA ALA A 584 -5.56 -27.91 18.45
C ALA A 584 -6.11 -26.65 19.15
N ALA A 585 -5.32 -25.57 19.21
CA ALA A 585 -5.63 -24.35 19.94
C ALA A 585 -6.11 -24.61 21.38
N ALA A 586 -5.43 -25.52 22.08
CA ALA A 586 -5.79 -25.87 23.46
C ALA A 586 -5.59 -24.68 24.40
N CYS A 587 -6.65 -24.21 25.04
CA CYS A 587 -6.60 -23.00 25.87
C CYS A 587 -5.61 -23.06 27.03
N GLU A 588 -5.52 -24.21 27.71
CA GLU A 588 -4.66 -24.36 28.90
C GLU A 588 -3.16 -24.35 28.55
N SER A 589 -2.83 -24.64 27.28
CA SER A 589 -1.46 -24.71 26.78
C SER A 589 -1.44 -24.39 25.28
N PRO A 590 -1.63 -23.11 24.89
CA PRO A 590 -1.60 -22.72 23.48
C PRO A 590 -0.27 -23.16 22.86
N PHE A 591 -0.32 -23.79 21.69
CA PHE A 591 0.86 -24.36 21.02
C PHE A 591 1.71 -25.28 21.93
N GLY A 592 1.08 -25.98 22.88
CA GLY A 592 1.74 -26.91 23.77
C GLY A 592 2.64 -26.24 24.81
N GLY A 593 2.51 -24.92 25.01
CA GLY A 593 3.34 -24.14 25.93
C GLY A 593 4.63 -23.59 25.29
N HIS A 594 4.74 -23.71 23.96
CA HIS A 594 5.83 -23.16 23.16
C HIS A 594 5.34 -21.97 22.32
N PRO A 595 6.25 -21.10 21.86
CA PRO A 595 5.96 -20.18 20.75
C PRO A 595 5.41 -20.92 19.52
N ALA A 596 4.51 -20.29 18.77
CA ALA A 596 3.93 -20.88 17.56
C ALA A 596 5.01 -21.15 16.49
N GLU A 597 6.01 -20.29 16.44
CA GLU A 597 7.15 -20.30 15.52
C GLU A 597 8.03 -21.54 15.70
N ASP A 598 8.12 -22.09 16.92
CA ASP A 598 8.88 -23.31 17.20
C ASP A 598 8.29 -24.52 16.46
N TRP A 599 6.97 -24.50 16.24
CA TRP A 599 6.23 -25.55 15.54
C TRP A 599 6.07 -25.29 14.04
N TYR A 600 6.36 -24.08 13.58
CA TYR A 600 6.04 -23.64 12.22
C TYR A 600 7.15 -24.02 11.22
N PRO A 601 6.88 -24.92 10.25
CA PRO A 601 7.93 -25.40 9.33
C PRO A 601 8.41 -24.36 8.30
N GLY A 602 7.66 -23.26 8.12
CA GLY A 602 7.98 -22.15 7.24
C GLY A 602 6.92 -21.91 6.14
N ASP A 603 6.80 -20.66 5.70
CA ASP A 603 5.78 -20.23 4.73
C ASP A 603 5.88 -20.94 3.37
N GLU A 604 7.08 -21.36 2.96
CA GLU A 604 7.33 -22.00 1.66
C GLU A 604 6.87 -23.46 1.60
N VAL A 605 6.68 -24.10 2.76
CA VAL A 605 6.36 -25.53 2.87
C VAL A 605 5.01 -25.81 3.50
N VAL A 606 4.30 -24.77 3.94
CA VAL A 606 2.94 -24.81 4.49
C VAL A 606 1.98 -24.13 3.52
N ASP A 607 0.99 -24.86 3.00
CA ASP A 607 -0.02 -24.29 2.08
C ASP A 607 -1.22 -23.69 2.85
N TRP A 608 -1.59 -24.28 3.99
CA TRP A 608 -2.77 -23.90 4.78
C TRP A 608 -2.48 -23.95 6.28
N VAL A 609 -3.20 -23.13 7.04
CA VAL A 609 -3.31 -23.26 8.51
C VAL A 609 -4.66 -23.92 8.83
N ALA A 610 -4.69 -24.78 9.84
CA ALA A 610 -5.92 -25.36 10.36
C ALA A 610 -5.98 -25.23 11.87
N VAL A 611 -7.20 -25.17 12.39
CA VAL A 611 -7.45 -25.08 13.82
C VAL A 611 -8.63 -25.95 14.22
N SER A 612 -8.53 -26.62 15.36
CA SER A 612 -9.66 -27.34 15.96
C SER A 612 -10.67 -26.38 16.58
N TYR A 613 -11.94 -26.60 16.31
CA TYR A 613 -13.07 -25.84 16.85
C TYR A 613 -14.03 -26.79 17.57
N SER A 614 -13.93 -26.84 18.90
CA SER A 614 -14.67 -27.75 19.76
C SER A 614 -15.06 -27.05 21.06
N GLU A 615 -15.77 -27.76 21.95
CA GLU A 615 -16.11 -27.24 23.28
C GLU A 615 -14.85 -26.88 24.06
N GLN A 616 -14.73 -25.61 24.48
CA GLN A 616 -13.61 -25.11 25.26
C GLN A 616 -14.01 -24.97 26.75
N PRO A 617 -13.06 -25.07 27.69
CA PRO A 617 -13.31 -24.78 29.10
C PRO A 617 -13.87 -23.35 29.30
N ALA A 618 -14.67 -23.16 30.35
CA ALA A 618 -15.20 -21.84 30.69
C ALA A 618 -14.08 -20.82 30.97
N GLY A 619 -14.18 -19.60 30.41
CA GLY A 619 -13.15 -18.55 30.51
C GLY A 619 -12.10 -18.55 29.39
N CYS A 620 -12.27 -19.40 28.37
CA CYS A 620 -11.38 -19.53 27.22
C CYS A 620 -12.01 -19.06 25.90
N GLU A 621 -13.05 -18.22 25.94
CA GLU A 621 -13.99 -17.94 24.84
C GLU A 621 -13.25 -17.62 23.51
N ASN A 622 -13.02 -18.67 22.71
CA ASN A 622 -12.28 -18.69 21.44
C ASN A 622 -10.88 -18.03 21.42
N GLN A 623 -10.30 -17.65 22.56
CA GLN A 623 -9.05 -16.85 22.59
C GLN A 623 -7.89 -17.54 21.85
N SER A 624 -7.70 -18.85 22.06
CA SER A 624 -6.64 -19.61 21.39
C SER A 624 -6.95 -19.90 19.91
N VAL A 625 -8.23 -20.01 19.55
CA VAL A 625 -8.65 -20.16 18.16
C VAL A 625 -8.36 -18.86 17.40
N GLU A 626 -8.69 -17.71 17.99
CA GLU A 626 -8.39 -16.37 17.46
C GLU A 626 -6.88 -16.14 17.32
N ALA A 627 -6.05 -16.63 18.26
CA ALA A 627 -4.60 -16.57 18.12
C ALA A 627 -4.11 -17.33 16.88
N VAL A 628 -4.68 -18.50 16.58
CA VAL A 628 -4.36 -19.23 15.33
C VAL A 628 -4.91 -18.52 14.09
N MET A 629 -6.09 -17.88 14.17
CA MET A 629 -6.60 -17.04 13.07
C MET A 629 -5.67 -15.86 12.78
N GLN A 630 -5.19 -15.19 13.82
CA GLN A 630 -4.26 -14.08 13.69
C GLN A 630 -2.91 -14.53 13.12
N PHE A 631 -2.38 -15.66 13.58
CA PHE A 631 -1.19 -16.27 12.98
C PHE A 631 -1.39 -16.53 11.48
N ALA A 632 -2.55 -17.05 11.08
CA ALA A 632 -2.86 -17.28 9.66
C ALA A 632 -2.91 -15.97 8.85
N ARG A 633 -3.43 -14.86 9.44
CA ARG A 633 -3.43 -13.53 8.82
C ARG A 633 -2.01 -12.99 8.64
N GLU A 634 -1.17 -13.09 9.66
CA GLU A 634 0.21 -12.61 9.65
C GLU A 634 1.07 -13.38 8.63
N HIS A 635 0.77 -14.66 8.41
CA HIS A 635 1.43 -15.53 7.43
C HIS A 635 0.72 -15.63 6.07
N PHE A 636 -0.41 -14.93 5.90
CA PHE A 636 -1.25 -14.92 4.70
C PHE A 636 -1.68 -16.32 4.23
N LYS A 637 -2.06 -17.18 5.16
CA LYS A 637 -2.47 -18.57 4.89
C LYS A 637 -3.98 -18.73 4.99
N PRO A 638 -4.61 -19.47 4.06
CA PRO A 638 -6.02 -19.81 4.19
C PRO A 638 -6.24 -20.77 5.37
N VAL A 639 -7.38 -20.60 6.02
CA VAL A 639 -7.77 -21.35 7.22
C VAL A 639 -8.75 -22.47 6.88
N LEU A 640 -8.43 -23.68 7.34
CA LEU A 640 -9.33 -24.83 7.47
C LEU A 640 -9.78 -24.96 8.93
N LEU A 641 -11.04 -24.63 9.22
CA LEU A 641 -11.63 -24.91 10.53
C LEU A 641 -11.97 -26.41 10.64
N VAL A 642 -11.58 -27.07 11.73
CA VAL A 642 -11.86 -28.48 11.98
C VAL A 642 -12.81 -28.58 13.18
N ALA A 643 -14.11 -28.71 12.91
CA ALA A 643 -15.15 -28.54 13.90
C ALA A 643 -15.73 -29.87 14.40
N THR A 644 -15.79 -30.07 15.72
CA THR A 644 -16.42 -31.23 16.35
C THR A 644 -17.68 -30.80 17.12
N PRO A 645 -18.85 -31.43 16.88
CA PRO A 645 -20.10 -31.04 17.52
C PRO A 645 -20.03 -31.18 19.04
N THR A 646 -20.72 -30.27 19.73
CA THR A 646 -20.82 -30.25 21.19
C THR A 646 -22.22 -30.62 21.65
N SER A 647 -22.44 -30.65 22.97
CA SER A 647 -23.75 -30.90 23.55
C SER A 647 -24.74 -29.72 23.46
N ASP A 648 -24.27 -28.54 23.03
CA ASP A 648 -25.07 -27.33 22.90
C ASP A 648 -25.80 -27.29 21.54
N GLU A 649 -27.12 -27.19 21.58
CA GLU A 649 -27.97 -27.12 20.38
C GLU A 649 -27.72 -25.86 19.54
N ALA A 650 -27.17 -24.79 20.12
CA ALA A 650 -26.82 -23.55 19.42
C ALA A 650 -25.39 -23.55 18.83
N TRP A 651 -24.60 -24.59 19.09
CA TRP A 651 -23.19 -24.64 18.68
C TRP A 651 -23.00 -24.53 17.18
N ALA A 652 -23.85 -25.20 16.39
CA ALA A 652 -23.76 -25.15 14.92
C ALA A 652 -23.94 -23.72 14.39
N THR A 653 -24.88 -22.96 14.95
CA THR A 653 -25.08 -21.55 14.59
C THR A 653 -23.83 -20.73 14.92
N THR A 654 -23.29 -20.90 16.12
CA THR A 654 -22.09 -20.17 16.57
C THR A 654 -20.87 -20.50 15.69
N LEU A 655 -20.70 -21.75 15.27
CA LEU A 655 -19.65 -22.17 14.35
C LEU A 655 -19.77 -21.45 12.99
N PHE A 656 -20.97 -21.42 12.41
CA PHE A 656 -21.16 -20.80 11.11
C PHE A 656 -21.03 -19.28 11.17
N GLU A 657 -21.53 -18.63 12.23
CA GLU A 657 -21.29 -17.22 12.50
C GLU A 657 -19.80 -16.92 12.64
N PHE A 658 -19.05 -17.76 13.36
CA PHE A 658 -17.60 -17.62 13.49
C PHE A 658 -16.89 -17.75 12.13
N ALA A 659 -17.26 -18.74 11.32
CA ALA A 659 -16.69 -18.94 9.99
C ALA A 659 -17.00 -17.77 9.04
N GLN A 660 -18.20 -17.18 9.12
CA GLN A 660 -18.59 -16.01 8.33
C GLN A 660 -17.90 -14.73 8.82
N ALA A 661 -17.78 -14.53 10.14
CA ALA A 661 -17.08 -13.39 10.72
C ALA A 661 -15.59 -13.37 10.37
N ASN A 662 -15.00 -14.55 10.16
CA ASN A 662 -13.61 -14.74 9.75
C ASN A 662 -13.48 -15.11 8.26
N ASN A 663 -14.42 -14.68 7.42
CA ASN A 663 -14.41 -15.00 5.98
C ASN A 663 -13.28 -14.33 5.20
N ASP A 664 -12.47 -13.48 5.85
CA ASP A 664 -11.24 -12.92 5.32
C ASP A 664 -10.18 -14.01 5.18
N VAL A 665 -10.09 -14.97 6.12
CA VAL A 665 -9.09 -16.06 6.13
C VAL A 665 -9.68 -17.47 6.05
N VAL A 666 -10.90 -17.68 6.54
CA VAL A 666 -11.57 -18.99 6.52
C VAL A 666 -11.96 -19.33 5.09
N ARG A 667 -11.43 -20.46 4.61
CA ARG A 667 -11.60 -20.95 3.23
C ARG A 667 -12.07 -22.39 3.17
N ALA A 668 -12.12 -23.07 4.32
CA ALA A 668 -12.71 -24.40 4.43
C ALA A 668 -13.19 -24.69 5.85
N LEU A 669 -14.24 -25.51 5.96
CA LEU A 669 -14.76 -26.07 7.20
C LEU A 669 -14.84 -27.59 7.06
N ALA A 670 -14.11 -28.33 7.88
CA ALA A 670 -14.25 -29.76 8.07
C ALA A 670 -15.12 -30.03 9.29
N TYR A 671 -16.36 -30.47 9.08
CA TYR A 671 -17.24 -30.91 10.15
C TYR A 671 -17.00 -32.40 10.45
N PHE A 672 -16.52 -32.68 11.65
CA PHE A 672 -16.31 -34.03 12.16
C PHE A 672 -17.62 -34.57 12.73
N ASN A 673 -18.33 -35.35 11.95
CA ASN A 673 -19.62 -35.93 12.26
C ASN A 673 -19.52 -37.10 13.27
N THR A 674 -19.00 -36.82 14.47
CA THR A 674 -18.86 -37.79 15.57
C THR A 674 -20.19 -38.11 16.26
N ALA A 675 -21.21 -37.28 16.04
CA ALA A 675 -22.57 -37.45 16.54
C ALA A 675 -23.59 -37.49 15.38
N PRO A 676 -23.59 -38.55 14.54
CA PRO A 676 -24.43 -38.61 13.33
C PRO A 676 -25.94 -38.57 13.62
N ASP A 677 -26.35 -38.94 14.83
CA ASP A 677 -27.75 -38.90 15.26
C ASP A 677 -28.31 -37.47 15.37
N LEU A 678 -27.47 -36.43 15.41
CA LEU A 678 -27.92 -35.03 15.34
C LEU A 678 -28.75 -34.76 14.08
N PHE A 679 -28.41 -35.40 12.95
CA PHE A 679 -29.17 -35.27 11.71
C PHE A 679 -30.51 -36.02 11.71
N ASN A 680 -30.82 -36.79 12.77
CA ASN A 680 -32.16 -37.33 12.98
C ASN A 680 -33.11 -36.30 13.60
N ASN A 681 -32.58 -35.24 14.24
CA ASN A 681 -33.38 -34.13 14.72
C ASN A 681 -33.84 -33.28 13.51
N PRO A 682 -35.16 -33.17 13.24
CA PRO A 682 -35.67 -32.41 12.10
C PRO A 682 -35.25 -30.95 12.08
N ASP A 683 -35.18 -30.30 13.25
CA ASP A 683 -34.87 -28.88 13.38
C ASP A 683 -33.39 -28.63 13.06
N PHE A 684 -32.51 -29.47 13.61
CA PHE A 684 -31.07 -29.42 13.29
C PHE A 684 -30.82 -29.68 11.80
N LEU A 685 -31.45 -30.73 11.24
CA LEU A 685 -31.31 -31.06 9.82
C LEU A 685 -31.81 -29.92 8.91
N GLN A 686 -32.91 -29.26 9.28
CA GLN A 686 -33.45 -28.13 8.53
C GLN A 686 -32.53 -26.91 8.62
N ALA A 687 -32.05 -26.56 9.82
CA ALA A 687 -31.13 -25.44 10.03
C ALA A 687 -29.82 -25.66 9.27
N TRP A 688 -29.24 -26.86 9.37
CA TRP A 688 -28.04 -27.24 8.65
C TRP A 688 -28.22 -27.14 7.14
N LYS A 689 -29.34 -27.63 6.59
CA LYS A 689 -29.65 -27.53 5.16
C LYS A 689 -29.80 -26.09 4.69
N ALA A 690 -30.44 -25.24 5.50
CA ALA A 690 -30.62 -23.83 5.20
C ALA A 690 -29.26 -23.11 5.14
N GLU A 691 -28.42 -23.31 6.15
CA GLU A 691 -27.11 -22.66 6.24
C GLU A 691 -26.16 -23.15 5.14
N THR A 692 -25.95 -24.46 5.06
CA THR A 692 -25.02 -25.02 4.07
C THR A 692 -25.53 -24.86 2.64
N GLY A 693 -26.80 -24.49 2.44
CA GLY A 693 -27.43 -24.26 1.14
C GLY A 693 -27.13 -22.88 0.55
N GLN A 694 -26.50 -22.00 1.33
CA GLN A 694 -26.05 -20.69 0.87
C GLN A 694 -24.90 -20.83 -0.14
N GLN A 695 -24.74 -19.82 -1.01
CA GLN A 695 -23.70 -19.80 -2.05
C GLN A 695 -22.26 -19.75 -1.48
N PHE A 696 -22.12 -19.42 -0.21
CA PHE A 696 -20.85 -19.40 0.51
C PHE A 696 -20.19 -20.79 0.53
N TRP A 697 -20.97 -21.87 0.69
CA TRP A 697 -20.44 -23.22 0.87
C TRP A 697 -20.30 -23.99 -0.45
N LEU A 698 -19.06 -24.29 -0.83
CA LEU A 698 -18.77 -25.17 -1.96
C LEU A 698 -19.02 -26.64 -1.59
N ARG A 699 -19.79 -27.31 -2.44
CA ARG A 699 -20.19 -28.72 -2.31
C ARG A 699 -19.67 -29.57 -3.46
N GLY A 700 -19.77 -30.88 -3.32
CA GLY A 700 -19.31 -31.83 -4.33
C GLY A 700 -20.09 -31.70 -5.63
N GLY A 701 -19.39 -31.59 -6.75
CA GLY A 701 -20.00 -31.43 -8.07
C GLY A 701 -18.99 -31.44 -9.22
N PRO A 702 -19.45 -31.58 -10.48
CA PRO A 702 -18.56 -31.75 -11.63
C PRO A 702 -17.57 -30.60 -11.88
N THR A 703 -17.87 -29.40 -11.38
CA THR A 703 -17.04 -28.19 -11.55
C THR A 703 -16.24 -27.84 -10.30
N LEU A 704 -16.28 -28.67 -9.24
CA LEU A 704 -15.65 -28.31 -7.98
C LEU A 704 -14.14 -28.14 -8.15
N PHE A 705 -13.46 -29.09 -8.80
CA PHE A 705 -12.00 -29.06 -8.90
C PHE A 705 -11.51 -27.88 -9.74
N SER A 706 -12.19 -27.57 -10.86
CA SER A 706 -11.88 -26.37 -11.64
C SER A 706 -12.15 -25.08 -10.87
N THR A 707 -13.15 -25.07 -9.98
CA THR A 707 -13.41 -23.93 -9.08
C THR A 707 -12.28 -23.75 -8.06
N LEU A 708 -11.58 -24.83 -7.70
CA LEU A 708 -10.42 -24.83 -6.82
C LEU A 708 -9.08 -24.72 -7.58
N GLY A 709 -9.11 -24.52 -8.90
CA GLY A 709 -7.91 -24.37 -9.72
C GLY A 709 -7.11 -25.66 -9.96
N TYR A 710 -7.74 -26.83 -9.86
CA TYR A 710 -7.14 -28.14 -10.19
C TYR A 710 -7.62 -28.70 -11.52
#